data_AF-A0A928JDG1-F1
#
_entry.id   AF-A0A928JDG1-F1
#
_cell.length_a   1.000
_cell.length_b   1.000
_cell.length_c   1.000
_cell.angle_alpha   90.00
_cell.angle_beta   90.00
_cell.angle_gamma   90.00
#
_symmetry.space_group_name_H-M   'P 1'
#
loop_
_entity.id
_entity.type
_entity.pdbx_description
1 polymer ?
#
loop_
_entity_poly.entity_id
_entity_poly.type
_entity_poly.pdbx_seq_one_letter_code
_entity_poly.pdbx_strand_id
1 'polypeptide(L)'
;MKAQSVLSALSALLFLALILPAASGCEKEPVPSETVPQNGIAQEPEIEAAPEEEPELPRNLPLFDQGGASLFSVVMPADADEETAACASALVKALNKKTGKYFKLADDSSDADPDAFEILVGSADRPESEQCAALFASLETEDRGSSVPLETYGGYLMIRIGHKICLCASDGGMFRKAADDFAENWLGADCVNVPESGQTVGVREPVTLTPLTAETRPAAVESADGSVIAADIVATDAAYGADPTGKKDSGPAIRKALTACAAKGGGTVWLPAGQYLVTSTVEIPAFVTLYGQAAKEDPKTIEDCGTVIVAKPKSGKSPAASLFVLRGSCGAVGLTVWYPEQSLENPVTYPYTFYITGNGQGGYMLQTVRDVFVVNGWCGIGACVTENNAHEQTTVENFRGTFLSHAAKSFNEADVGTWKSIRVSPSFWADSPFENAPDYEALAAYTRENAEGLVLGDLEWDQFADIEIEDALVGIHTVKGNRVTFNGEMADVTLRRCGTGLLVDDMDQRWGMNLARAVFEDCGETIVNRTRAMIKLTGVTFPAGSSVSGVVRTAEGDLSSCAVDYSRTYEHPVPAVYTAKLASDNSLDVSRDLQDALNQVGAAGGGTFYLPAGIYRLERPVTVPEGVELRGSSSVATRGQSGWSKGTLISSSYGMGLSASDPALLTLSAHAGVNGIRFVYPENGPAIAAATPFVIRGTGSGVYCVNVSIAAAGSGVDFSGCDGHFVKKVTACCYDRGVVAGGSGGYIEGCLQNATVMMRHGLNFVKNWIPESEVFDKLFPILRTRSVFLTLDGANDEQVLNYFAYGVMTVLEVRNSENVLVVNLGGDNIGDKAPLIRADSSSLAVVNAQRYNGVLYETAGDCDFSFYNPLTIGNIREKNLIHGEEFSFGPVNGD
;
A
#
# COMPACT_ATOMS: atom_id res chain seq x y z
N MET A 1 35.73 -28.07 -3.83
CA MET A 1 35.42 -26.62 -3.87
C MET A 1 34.53 -26.17 -5.06
N LYS A 2 33.81 -27.07 -5.77
CA LYS A 2 32.74 -26.70 -6.73
C LYS A 2 31.43 -27.50 -6.54
N ALA A 3 31.27 -28.18 -5.39
CA ALA A 3 30.11 -29.02 -5.10
C ALA A 3 29.27 -28.53 -3.89
N GLN A 4 29.68 -27.43 -3.23
CA GLN A 4 28.95 -26.84 -2.10
C GLN A 4 28.04 -25.66 -2.49
N SER A 5 28.19 -25.09 -3.70
CA SER A 5 27.31 -24.03 -4.21
C SER A 5 25.96 -24.55 -4.75
N VAL A 6 25.81 -25.86 -4.90
CA VAL A 6 24.60 -26.48 -5.45
C VAL A 6 23.60 -26.84 -4.33
N LEU A 7 24.07 -27.04 -3.09
CA LEU A 7 23.17 -27.41 -1.97
C LEU A 7 22.36 -26.24 -1.42
N SER A 8 22.84 -24.99 -1.52
CA SER A 8 22.06 -23.79 -1.15
C SER A 8 21.01 -23.44 -2.22
N ALA A 9 21.31 -23.68 -3.50
CA ALA A 9 20.34 -23.54 -4.60
C ALA A 9 19.25 -24.63 -4.53
N LEU A 10 19.55 -25.82 -3.99
CA LEU A 10 18.56 -26.89 -3.83
C LEU A 10 17.45 -26.60 -2.81
N SER A 11 17.67 -25.68 -1.86
CA SER A 11 16.61 -25.26 -0.91
C SER A 11 15.62 -24.29 -1.57
N ALA A 12 16.05 -23.53 -2.59
CA ALA A 12 15.16 -22.70 -3.42
C ALA A 12 14.44 -23.52 -4.51
N LEU A 13 14.97 -24.68 -4.92
CA LEU A 13 14.37 -25.56 -5.92
C LEU A 13 13.27 -26.49 -5.38
N LEU A 14 13.09 -26.59 -4.05
CA LEU A 14 11.94 -27.30 -3.46
C LEU A 14 10.60 -26.56 -3.65
N PHE A 15 10.61 -25.39 -4.30
CA PHE A 15 9.43 -24.60 -4.65
C PHE A 15 8.61 -25.12 -5.84
N LEU A 16 9.03 -26.18 -6.55
CA LEU A 16 8.37 -26.59 -7.81
C LEU A 16 7.53 -27.87 -7.79
N ALA A 17 7.34 -28.54 -6.65
CA ALA A 17 6.55 -29.76 -6.60
C ALA A 17 5.74 -29.87 -5.31
N LEU A 18 4.56 -29.24 -5.25
CA LEU A 18 3.40 -29.69 -4.46
C LEU A 18 2.17 -28.76 -4.65
N ILE A 19 1.73 -28.54 -5.89
CA ILE A 19 0.33 -28.13 -6.17
C ILE A 19 -0.13 -28.85 -7.44
N LEU A 20 -0.69 -30.05 -7.29
CA LEU A 20 -1.57 -30.67 -8.28
C LEU A 20 -2.89 -30.97 -7.58
N PRO A 21 -4.04 -30.40 -8.02
CA PRO A 21 -5.32 -30.96 -7.65
C PRO A 21 -5.59 -32.19 -8.53
N ALA A 22 -5.89 -33.31 -7.87
CA ALA A 22 -6.42 -34.50 -8.51
C ALA A 22 -7.79 -34.19 -9.12
N ALA A 23 -7.91 -34.24 -10.45
CA ALA A 23 -9.18 -34.26 -11.15
C ALA A 23 -9.51 -35.72 -11.52
N SER A 24 -10.50 -36.29 -10.85
CA SER A 24 -11.14 -37.55 -11.24
C SER A 24 -12.01 -37.35 -12.47
N GLY A 25 -11.81 -38.19 -13.48
CA GLY A 25 -12.45 -38.07 -14.78
C GLY A 25 -13.93 -38.46 -14.85
N CYS A 26 -14.58 -37.94 -15.89
CA CYS A 26 -15.58 -38.67 -16.66
C CYS A 26 -15.58 -38.11 -18.09
N GLU A 27 -15.28 -39.00 -19.03
CA GLU A 27 -15.34 -38.80 -20.47
C GLU A 27 -16.78 -38.50 -20.93
N LYS A 28 -16.92 -37.65 -21.96
CA LYS A 28 -17.82 -37.92 -23.10
C LYS A 28 -17.53 -36.96 -24.27
N GLU A 29 -17.54 -37.57 -25.46
CA GLU A 29 -17.18 -37.07 -26.80
C GLU A 29 -18.00 -35.87 -27.30
N PRO A 30 -17.52 -35.12 -28.32
CA PRO A 30 -18.30 -34.11 -29.02
C PRO A 30 -19.07 -34.70 -30.21
N VAL A 31 -20.34 -34.31 -30.36
CA VAL A 31 -21.18 -34.55 -31.54
C VAL A 31 -21.26 -33.25 -32.36
N PRO A 32 -21.10 -33.27 -33.70
CA PRO A 32 -21.28 -32.11 -34.55
C PRO A 32 -22.76 -31.92 -34.90
N SER A 33 -23.23 -30.67 -35.01
CA SER A 33 -24.60 -30.39 -35.45
C SER A 33 -24.62 -29.78 -36.86
N GLU A 34 -25.42 -30.44 -37.70
CA GLU A 34 -25.77 -30.09 -39.07
C GLU A 34 -26.87 -29.01 -39.13
N THR A 35 -26.95 -28.46 -40.33
CA THR A 35 -27.77 -27.41 -40.93
C THR A 35 -29.30 -27.65 -41.04
N VAL A 36 -30.06 -26.54 -40.90
CA VAL A 36 -31.23 -26.06 -41.72
C VAL A 36 -32.60 -26.80 -41.51
N PRO A 37 -33.82 -26.25 -41.79
CA PRO A 37 -34.29 -24.93 -42.29
C PRO A 37 -35.42 -24.22 -41.50
N GLN A 38 -35.70 -22.96 -41.89
CA GLN A 38 -36.94 -22.21 -41.65
C GLN A 38 -38.06 -22.56 -42.67
N ASN A 39 -39.32 -22.48 -42.22
CA ASN A 39 -40.57 -22.27 -42.99
C ASN A 39 -41.41 -21.28 -42.15
N GLY A 40 -42.14 -20.27 -42.62
CA GLY A 40 -42.44 -19.77 -43.96
C GLY A 40 -43.71 -18.90 -43.89
N ILE A 41 -43.69 -17.77 -44.64
CA ILE A 41 -44.80 -17.20 -45.47
C ILE A 41 -45.95 -16.53 -44.67
N ALA A 42 -46.52 -15.35 -44.98
CA ALA A 42 -46.78 -14.54 -46.20
C ALA A 42 -47.24 -13.13 -45.73
N GLN A 43 -47.39 -12.04 -46.49
CA GLN A 43 -47.11 -11.54 -47.86
C GLN A 43 -47.70 -10.11 -47.84
N GLU A 44 -47.14 -9.07 -48.46
CA GLU A 44 -47.38 -8.59 -49.85
C GLU A 44 -47.06 -7.07 -49.88
N PRO A 45 -46.93 -6.36 -51.02
CA PRO A 45 -46.30 -6.68 -52.31
C PRO A 45 -45.24 -5.64 -52.77
N GLU A 46 -44.61 -5.97 -53.90
CA GLU A 46 -43.46 -5.38 -54.60
C GLU A 46 -43.55 -3.91 -55.06
N ILE A 47 -42.39 -3.23 -55.03
CA ILE A 47 -41.94 -2.29 -56.08
C ILE A 47 -40.47 -2.63 -56.39
N GLU A 48 -40.14 -2.81 -57.67
CA GLU A 48 -38.81 -3.14 -58.20
C GLU A 48 -37.73 -2.12 -57.81
N ALA A 49 -36.55 -2.64 -57.48
CA ALA A 49 -35.35 -1.91 -57.08
C ALA A 49 -34.58 -1.31 -58.28
N ALA A 50 -33.93 -0.17 -58.04
CA ALA A 50 -32.64 0.18 -58.63
C ALA A 50 -31.60 0.22 -57.50
N PRO A 51 -30.36 -0.29 -57.70
CA PRO A 51 -29.36 -0.36 -56.64
C PRO A 51 -28.40 0.85 -56.72
N GLU A 52 -28.25 1.60 -55.63
CA GLU A 52 -27.00 2.29 -55.29
C GLU A 52 -26.80 2.13 -53.77
N GLU A 53 -25.95 1.18 -53.39
CA GLU A 53 -25.34 1.17 -52.06
C GLU A 53 -24.36 2.36 -52.00
N GLU A 54 -24.66 3.37 -51.19
CA GLU A 54 -23.62 4.30 -50.74
C GLU A 54 -22.56 3.48 -49.98
N PRO A 55 -21.26 3.66 -50.26
CA PRO A 55 -20.24 2.94 -49.53
C PRO A 55 -20.23 3.39 -48.07
N GLU A 56 -20.40 2.46 -47.13
CA GLU A 56 -20.18 2.74 -45.70
C GLU A 56 -18.77 3.32 -45.49
N LEU A 57 -18.71 4.55 -44.98
CA LEU A 57 -17.45 5.19 -44.64
C LEU A 57 -16.73 4.41 -43.53
N PRO A 58 -15.40 4.22 -43.64
CA PRO A 58 -14.66 3.49 -42.62
C PRO A 58 -14.76 4.19 -41.26
N ARG A 59 -14.90 3.39 -40.19
CA ARG A 59 -15.05 3.85 -38.80
C ARG A 59 -13.90 4.76 -38.35
N ASN A 60 -12.70 4.54 -38.90
CA ASN A 60 -11.50 5.33 -38.64
C ASN A 60 -11.10 6.07 -39.93
N LEU A 61 -11.15 7.40 -39.91
CA LEU A 61 -10.61 8.20 -41.00
C LEU A 61 -9.09 8.29 -40.84
N PRO A 62 -8.28 7.87 -41.83
CA PRO A 62 -6.85 8.11 -41.78
C PRO A 62 -6.61 9.63 -41.81
N LEU A 63 -5.77 10.12 -40.90
CA LEU A 63 -5.36 11.52 -40.89
C LEU A 63 -4.34 11.84 -42.00
N PHE A 64 -3.65 10.81 -42.49
CA PHE A 64 -2.59 10.92 -43.48
C PHE A 64 -2.83 9.98 -44.65
N ASP A 65 -2.44 10.41 -45.84
CA ASP A 65 -2.38 9.53 -47.00
C ASP A 65 -1.21 8.52 -46.88
N GLN A 66 -1.10 7.59 -47.83
CA GLN A 66 -0.01 6.60 -47.86
C GLN A 66 1.39 7.23 -48.00
N GLY A 67 1.48 8.49 -48.46
CA GLY A 67 2.71 9.28 -48.54
C GLY A 67 3.02 10.05 -47.25
N GLY A 68 2.14 10.01 -46.26
CA GLY A 68 2.27 10.70 -44.98
C GLY A 68 1.97 12.19 -45.04
N ALA A 69 1.23 12.67 -46.07
CA ALA A 69 0.68 14.02 -46.12
C ALA A 69 -0.68 14.06 -45.41
N SER A 70 -1.03 15.17 -44.76
CA SER A 70 -2.33 15.33 -44.12
C SER A 70 -3.45 15.23 -45.16
N LEU A 71 -4.45 14.38 -44.90
CA LEU A 71 -5.69 14.37 -45.67
C LEU A 71 -6.55 15.60 -45.33
N PHE A 72 -6.47 16.09 -44.09
CA PHE A 72 -7.27 17.21 -43.62
C PHE A 72 -6.62 18.57 -43.90
N SER A 73 -7.45 19.52 -44.36
CA SER A 73 -7.15 20.95 -44.32
C SER A 73 -7.93 21.63 -43.20
N VAL A 74 -7.32 22.56 -42.48
CA VAL A 74 -8.02 23.45 -41.54
C VAL A 74 -8.61 24.59 -42.35
N VAL A 75 -9.93 24.79 -42.28
CA VAL A 75 -10.67 25.79 -43.07
C VAL A 75 -11.38 26.76 -42.14
N MET A 76 -11.19 28.04 -42.38
CA MET A 76 -11.83 29.14 -41.65
C MET A 76 -12.63 30.04 -42.60
N PRO A 77 -13.52 30.92 -42.10
CA PRO A 77 -14.18 31.92 -42.92
C PRO A 77 -13.20 32.83 -43.66
N ALA A 78 -13.49 33.16 -44.92
CA ALA A 78 -12.72 34.14 -45.70
C ALA A 78 -12.74 35.55 -45.07
N ASP A 79 -13.78 35.85 -44.30
CA ASP A 79 -13.95 37.07 -43.51
C ASP A 79 -13.70 36.86 -42.00
N ALA A 80 -12.99 35.80 -41.62
CA ALA A 80 -12.68 35.48 -40.22
C ALA A 80 -12.05 36.67 -39.49
N ASP A 81 -12.52 36.91 -38.26
CA ASP A 81 -11.91 37.89 -37.37
C ASP A 81 -10.49 37.45 -36.94
N GLU A 82 -9.75 38.39 -36.34
CA GLU A 82 -8.36 38.17 -35.93
C GLU A 82 -8.23 36.99 -34.96
N GLU A 83 -9.26 36.75 -34.13
CA GLU A 83 -9.27 35.70 -33.12
C GLU A 83 -9.50 34.31 -33.74
N THR A 84 -10.46 34.18 -34.65
CA THR A 84 -10.76 32.96 -35.40
C THR A 84 -9.58 32.57 -36.29
N ALA A 85 -8.97 33.55 -36.96
CA ALA A 85 -7.77 33.33 -37.77
C ALA A 85 -6.57 32.90 -36.92
N ALA A 86 -6.38 33.53 -35.75
CA ALA A 86 -5.34 33.15 -34.80
C ALA A 86 -5.56 31.71 -34.27
N CYS A 87 -6.81 31.34 -34.00
CA CYS A 87 -7.18 30.01 -33.55
C CYS A 87 -6.92 28.94 -34.61
N ALA A 88 -7.33 29.15 -35.85
CA ALA A 88 -7.07 28.23 -36.96
C ALA A 88 -5.56 28.04 -37.17
N SER A 89 -4.78 29.13 -37.07
CA SER A 89 -3.31 29.08 -37.13
C SER A 89 -2.70 28.31 -35.95
N ALA A 90 -3.22 28.51 -34.74
CA ALA A 90 -2.76 27.81 -33.54
C ALA A 90 -3.05 26.32 -33.61
N LEU A 91 -4.25 25.95 -34.09
CA LEU A 91 -4.64 24.56 -34.33
C LEU A 91 -3.68 23.90 -35.31
N VAL A 92 -3.41 24.50 -36.47
CA VAL A 92 -2.44 23.97 -37.43
C VAL A 92 -1.05 23.79 -36.79
N LYS A 93 -0.59 24.73 -35.97
CA LYS A 93 0.68 24.59 -35.24
C LYS A 93 0.65 23.42 -34.26
N ALA A 94 -0.44 23.24 -33.52
CA ALA A 94 -0.60 22.15 -32.56
C ALA A 94 -0.64 20.79 -33.27
N LEU A 95 -1.41 20.67 -34.35
CA LEU A 95 -1.48 19.49 -35.21
C LEU A 95 -0.11 19.15 -35.79
N ASN A 96 0.61 20.14 -36.32
CA ASN A 96 1.93 19.95 -36.90
C ASN A 96 2.95 19.52 -35.84
N LYS A 97 2.93 20.14 -34.66
CA LYS A 97 3.81 19.83 -33.54
C LYS A 97 3.57 18.40 -33.03
N LYS A 98 2.31 17.99 -32.88
CA LYS A 98 1.92 16.69 -32.34
C LYS A 98 2.23 15.55 -33.31
N THR A 99 1.96 15.76 -34.59
CA THR A 99 2.03 14.68 -35.60
C THR A 99 3.34 14.64 -36.37
N GLY A 100 4.12 15.74 -36.34
CA GLY A 100 5.31 15.90 -37.19
C GLY A 100 5.00 16.05 -38.68
N LYS A 101 3.73 16.25 -39.05
CA LYS A 101 3.24 16.37 -40.43
C LYS A 101 2.62 17.74 -40.66
N TYR A 102 2.58 18.18 -41.91
CA TYR A 102 2.02 19.48 -42.27
C TYR A 102 0.51 19.39 -42.55
N PHE A 103 -0.27 20.19 -41.84
CA PHE A 103 -1.68 20.48 -42.10
C PHE A 103 -1.80 21.81 -42.84
N LYS A 104 -2.58 21.81 -43.92
CA LYS A 104 -2.85 23.03 -44.71
C LYS A 104 -3.85 23.91 -43.96
N LEU A 105 -3.56 25.21 -43.85
CA LEU A 105 -4.54 26.23 -43.50
C LEU A 105 -5.13 26.82 -44.78
N ALA A 106 -6.45 26.92 -44.85
CA ALA A 106 -7.19 27.52 -45.97
C ALA A 106 -8.35 28.36 -45.45
N ASP A 107 -8.92 29.17 -46.32
CA ASP A 107 -10.22 29.81 -46.12
C ASP A 107 -11.30 29.11 -46.96
N ASP A 108 -12.55 29.47 -46.74
CA ASP A 108 -13.72 28.94 -47.44
C ASP A 108 -14.01 29.65 -48.78
N SER A 109 -13.08 30.46 -49.31
CA SER A 109 -13.26 31.15 -50.60
C SER A 109 -13.33 30.20 -51.80
N SER A 110 -12.91 28.95 -51.63
CA SER A 110 -13.05 27.88 -52.62
C SER A 110 -14.37 27.14 -52.46
N ASP A 111 -14.97 26.77 -53.60
CA ASP A 111 -16.20 25.97 -53.65
C ASP A 111 -16.17 24.76 -52.70
N ALA A 112 -17.27 24.55 -51.99
CA ALA A 112 -17.41 23.45 -51.03
C ALA A 112 -17.34 22.10 -51.75
N ASP A 113 -16.31 21.32 -51.44
CA ASP A 113 -16.18 19.92 -51.86
C ASP A 113 -16.73 19.02 -50.73
N PRO A 114 -17.87 18.32 -50.95
CA PRO A 114 -18.48 17.47 -49.93
C PRO A 114 -17.54 16.31 -49.53
N ASP A 115 -16.68 15.86 -50.44
CA ASP A 115 -15.76 14.75 -50.22
C ASP A 115 -14.41 15.18 -49.62
N ALA A 116 -14.14 16.49 -49.53
CA ALA A 116 -12.90 16.98 -48.91
C ALA A 116 -12.84 16.67 -47.41
N PHE A 117 -11.67 16.29 -46.92
CA PHE A 117 -11.42 16.17 -45.50
C PHE A 117 -11.02 17.55 -44.95
N GLU A 118 -11.89 18.14 -44.14
CA GLU A 118 -11.66 19.48 -43.59
C GLU A 118 -11.95 19.52 -42.09
N ILE A 119 -11.16 20.32 -41.38
CA ILE A 119 -11.42 20.73 -40.00
C ILE A 119 -11.93 22.16 -40.07
N LEU A 120 -13.22 22.33 -39.84
CA LEU A 120 -13.94 23.58 -39.99
C LEU A 120 -13.87 24.38 -38.69
N VAL A 121 -13.36 25.60 -38.81
CA VAL A 121 -13.12 26.50 -37.69
C VAL A 121 -14.07 27.68 -37.78
N GLY A 122 -14.94 27.84 -36.77
CA GLY A 122 -15.93 28.91 -36.75
C GLY A 122 -17.03 28.70 -37.79
N SER A 123 -17.65 29.78 -38.23
CA SER A 123 -18.77 29.76 -39.19
C SER A 123 -18.31 29.66 -40.65
N ALA A 124 -17.41 28.73 -40.96
CA ALA A 124 -16.98 28.51 -42.35
C ALA A 124 -18.20 28.20 -43.23
N ASP A 125 -18.23 28.70 -44.48
CA ASP A 125 -19.30 28.50 -45.46
C ASP A 125 -19.33 27.04 -45.93
N ARG A 126 -19.86 26.18 -45.06
CA ARG A 126 -20.02 24.74 -45.19
C ARG A 126 -21.34 24.33 -44.53
N PRO A 127 -22.15 23.48 -45.17
CA PRO A 127 -23.38 22.96 -44.56
C PRO A 127 -23.15 22.28 -43.19
N GLU A 128 -21.97 21.68 -43.00
CA GLU A 128 -21.57 21.02 -41.76
C GLU A 128 -21.26 22.04 -40.64
N SER A 129 -20.70 23.20 -40.97
CA SER A 129 -20.50 24.29 -40.00
C SER A 129 -21.84 24.86 -39.53
N GLU A 130 -22.81 25.05 -40.43
CA GLU A 130 -24.16 25.49 -40.06
C GLU A 130 -24.89 24.46 -39.19
N GLN A 131 -24.75 23.17 -39.51
CA GLN A 131 -25.30 22.08 -38.69
C GLN A 131 -24.65 22.04 -37.29
N CYS A 132 -23.34 22.21 -37.21
CA CYS A 132 -22.62 22.30 -35.94
C CYS A 132 -23.08 23.51 -35.12
N ALA A 133 -23.22 24.68 -35.75
CA ALA A 133 -23.69 25.90 -35.09
C ALA A 133 -25.15 25.78 -34.63
N ALA A 134 -26.04 25.18 -35.42
CA ALA A 134 -27.43 24.93 -35.04
C ALA A 134 -27.52 23.95 -33.86
N LEU A 135 -26.67 22.92 -33.86
CA LEU A 135 -26.56 21.98 -32.73
C LEU A 135 -26.01 22.68 -31.49
N PHE A 136 -24.97 23.50 -31.63
CA PHE A 136 -24.40 24.29 -30.55
C PHE A 136 -25.44 25.26 -29.95
N ALA A 137 -26.13 26.03 -30.79
CA ALA A 137 -27.21 26.94 -30.38
C ALA A 137 -28.40 26.20 -29.73
N SER A 138 -28.70 24.96 -30.14
CA SER A 138 -29.74 24.15 -29.50
C SER A 138 -29.39 23.75 -28.07
N LEU A 139 -28.10 23.75 -27.71
CA LEU A 139 -27.61 23.55 -26.35
C LEU A 139 -27.67 24.85 -25.51
N GLU A 140 -27.94 26.02 -26.13
CA GLU A 140 -27.93 27.33 -25.46
C GLU A 140 -29.32 27.83 -24.99
N THR A 141 -30.43 27.18 -25.37
CA THR A 141 -31.79 27.70 -25.08
C THR A 141 -32.41 27.15 -23.79
N GLU A 142 -32.84 28.08 -22.91
CA GLU A 142 -33.31 27.90 -21.53
C GLU A 142 -34.59 27.07 -21.29
N ASP A 143 -35.24 26.47 -22.29
CA ASP A 143 -36.59 25.93 -22.08
C ASP A 143 -36.71 24.44 -22.42
N ARG A 144 -36.31 23.59 -21.45
CA ARG A 144 -36.99 22.34 -21.02
C ARG A 144 -36.21 21.59 -19.94
N GLY A 145 -36.61 21.77 -18.68
CA GLY A 145 -36.64 20.70 -17.66
C GLY A 145 -35.33 20.05 -17.18
N SER A 146 -34.16 20.56 -17.55
CA SER A 146 -32.85 20.12 -17.06
C SER A 146 -32.05 21.36 -16.64
N SER A 147 -31.82 21.50 -15.34
CA SER A 147 -31.14 22.67 -14.75
C SER A 147 -29.63 22.55 -14.90
N VAL A 148 -29.07 23.01 -16.01
CA VAL A 148 -27.63 23.31 -16.07
C VAL A 148 -27.34 24.48 -17.03
N PRO A 149 -26.83 25.64 -16.54
CA PRO A 149 -26.40 26.76 -17.37
C PRO A 149 -25.10 26.47 -18.15
N LEU A 150 -24.88 27.16 -19.28
CA LEU A 150 -23.71 27.06 -20.18
C LEU A 150 -22.34 27.21 -19.50
N GLU A 151 -22.26 27.88 -18.35
CA GLU A 151 -21.04 27.94 -17.52
C GLU A 151 -20.55 26.55 -17.08
N THR A 152 -21.40 25.53 -17.19
CA THR A 152 -21.12 24.14 -16.83
C THR A 152 -20.66 23.29 -18.04
N TYR A 153 -20.74 23.84 -19.26
CA TYR A 153 -20.64 23.09 -20.53
C TYR A 153 -19.29 23.24 -21.25
N GLY A 154 -18.31 23.89 -20.63
CA GLY A 154 -16.95 23.97 -21.16
C GLY A 154 -16.77 24.85 -22.41
N GLY A 155 -17.83 25.55 -22.86
CA GLY A 155 -17.76 26.68 -23.79
C GLY A 155 -17.53 26.37 -25.27
N TYR A 156 -17.47 25.10 -25.69
CA TYR A 156 -17.32 24.69 -27.10
C TYR A 156 -17.94 23.33 -27.41
N LEU A 157 -18.14 23.04 -28.71
CA LEU A 157 -18.63 21.80 -29.28
C LEU A 157 -17.71 21.34 -30.41
N MET A 158 -17.44 20.04 -30.44
CA MET A 158 -16.76 19.37 -31.55
C MET A 158 -17.61 18.22 -32.06
N ILE A 159 -17.81 18.14 -33.37
CA ILE A 159 -18.61 17.08 -34.00
C ILE A 159 -18.05 16.71 -35.36
N ARG A 160 -18.18 15.43 -35.74
CA ARG A 160 -17.93 14.98 -37.12
C ARG A 160 -19.22 14.99 -37.90
N ILE A 161 -19.18 15.51 -39.12
CA ILE A 161 -20.28 15.43 -40.08
C ILE A 161 -19.65 15.00 -41.41
N GLY A 162 -19.91 13.75 -41.83
CA GLY A 162 -19.27 13.18 -43.03
C GLY A 162 -17.75 13.14 -42.93
N HIS A 163 -17.06 13.81 -43.88
CA HIS A 163 -15.60 13.99 -43.91
C HIS A 163 -15.11 15.23 -43.15
N LYS A 164 -16.02 15.96 -42.50
CA LYS A 164 -15.72 17.23 -41.83
C LYS A 164 -15.67 17.05 -40.32
N ILE A 165 -14.75 17.76 -39.67
CA ILE A 165 -14.71 17.92 -38.21
C ILE A 165 -15.02 19.39 -37.93
N CYS A 166 -16.13 19.67 -37.25
CA CYS A 166 -16.60 21.03 -37.01
C CYS A 166 -16.34 21.44 -35.57
N LEU A 167 -15.76 22.63 -35.37
CA LEU A 167 -15.53 23.24 -34.06
C LEU A 167 -16.38 24.50 -33.93
N CYS A 168 -17.26 24.53 -32.93
CA CYS A 168 -18.03 25.71 -32.53
C CYS A 168 -17.66 26.08 -31.10
N ALA A 169 -17.56 27.36 -30.79
CA ALA A 169 -17.27 27.83 -29.43
C ALA A 169 -18.00 29.14 -29.14
N SER A 170 -18.20 29.40 -27.85
CA SER A 170 -18.89 30.59 -27.33
C SER A 170 -18.05 31.87 -27.46
N ASP A 171 -16.73 31.74 -27.41
CA ASP A 171 -15.76 32.81 -27.65
C ASP A 171 -14.45 32.20 -28.18
N GLY A 172 -13.50 33.04 -28.62
CA GLY A 172 -12.25 32.54 -29.18
C GLY A 172 -11.26 31.99 -28.14
N GLY A 173 -11.43 32.28 -26.85
CA GLY A 173 -10.69 31.62 -25.77
C GLY A 173 -11.09 30.15 -25.63
N MET A 174 -12.39 29.86 -25.68
CA MET A 174 -12.93 28.50 -25.70
C MET A 174 -12.63 27.80 -27.01
N PHE A 175 -12.59 28.54 -28.12
CA PHE A 175 -12.16 28.02 -29.41
C PHE A 175 -10.72 27.51 -29.35
N ARG A 176 -9.80 28.29 -28.76
CA ARG A 176 -8.41 27.87 -28.56
C ARG A 176 -8.30 26.63 -27.71
N LYS A 177 -9.11 26.54 -26.64
CA LYS A 177 -9.17 25.35 -25.79
C LYS A 177 -9.68 24.11 -26.55
N ALA A 178 -10.72 24.26 -27.37
CA ALA A 178 -11.24 23.19 -28.23
C ALA A 178 -10.15 22.64 -29.17
N ALA A 179 -9.39 23.54 -29.78
CA ALA A 179 -8.27 23.21 -30.65
C ALA A 179 -7.14 22.47 -29.92
N ASP A 180 -6.77 22.93 -28.72
CA ASP A 180 -5.75 22.27 -27.88
C ASP A 180 -6.24 20.88 -27.43
N ASP A 181 -7.49 20.74 -26.99
CA ASP A 181 -8.05 19.47 -26.57
C ASP A 181 -8.14 18.46 -27.72
N PHE A 182 -8.51 18.90 -28.93
CA PHE A 182 -8.46 18.07 -30.14
C PHE A 182 -7.03 17.60 -30.42
N ALA A 183 -6.05 18.50 -30.36
CA ALA A 183 -4.67 18.18 -30.65
C ALA A 183 -4.02 17.25 -29.59
N GLU A 184 -4.38 17.40 -28.32
CA GLU A 184 -3.77 16.67 -27.21
C GLU A 184 -4.38 15.30 -26.97
N ASN A 185 -5.72 15.22 -26.99
CA ASN A 185 -6.47 14.07 -26.47
C ASN A 185 -7.09 13.19 -27.56
N TRP A 186 -7.25 13.72 -28.79
CA TRP A 186 -7.92 13.01 -29.88
C TRP A 186 -6.96 12.54 -30.98
N LEU A 187 -5.69 12.95 -30.93
CA LEU A 187 -4.65 12.54 -31.88
C LEU A 187 -3.67 11.51 -31.26
N GLY A 188 -3.74 10.27 -31.75
CA GLY A 188 -2.83 9.15 -31.42
C GLY A 188 -2.58 8.24 -32.63
N ALA A 189 -1.57 7.35 -32.54
CA ALA A 189 -1.07 6.52 -33.64
C ALA A 189 -2.09 5.51 -34.22
N ASP A 190 -3.15 5.21 -33.45
CA ASP A 190 -4.35 4.52 -33.92
C ASP A 190 -5.55 5.41 -33.56
N CYS A 191 -6.16 6.07 -34.54
CA CYS A 191 -7.28 6.99 -34.33
C CYS A 191 -8.55 6.20 -33.96
N VAL A 192 -8.73 5.85 -32.67
CA VAL A 192 -9.85 5.03 -32.19
C VAL A 192 -11.11 5.83 -31.86
N ASN A 193 -11.03 7.14 -31.68
CA ASN A 193 -12.19 7.95 -31.31
C ASN A 193 -12.24 9.21 -32.18
N VAL A 194 -12.92 9.19 -33.33
CA VAL A 194 -13.48 10.41 -33.91
C VAL A 194 -14.99 10.34 -33.63
N PRO A 195 -15.65 11.40 -33.13
CA PRO A 195 -17.09 11.35 -32.85
C PRO A 195 -17.85 10.89 -34.10
N GLU A 196 -18.88 10.06 -33.95
CA GLU A 196 -19.73 9.68 -35.09
C GLU A 196 -20.67 10.84 -35.49
N SER A 197 -21.24 10.78 -36.69
CA SER A 197 -22.26 11.72 -37.15
C SER A 197 -23.41 11.81 -36.14
N GLY A 198 -23.65 13.00 -35.57
CA GLY A 198 -24.69 13.24 -34.57
C GLY A 198 -24.30 12.99 -33.10
N GLN A 199 -23.06 12.61 -32.81
CA GLN A 199 -22.55 12.46 -31.44
C GLN A 199 -21.96 13.79 -30.94
N THR A 200 -22.67 14.50 -30.05
CA THR A 200 -22.10 15.64 -29.32
C THR A 200 -21.08 15.13 -28.31
N VAL A 201 -19.82 15.55 -28.44
CA VAL A 201 -18.81 15.33 -27.39
C VAL A 201 -18.27 16.69 -26.97
N GLY A 202 -18.41 17.02 -25.69
CA GLY A 202 -17.59 18.11 -25.13
C GLY A 202 -18.07 18.85 -23.90
N VAL A 203 -19.15 18.43 -23.25
CA VAL A 203 -19.46 18.98 -21.93
C VAL A 203 -18.86 18.03 -20.95
N ARG A 204 -17.66 18.38 -20.49
CA ARG A 204 -17.15 17.71 -19.31
C ARG A 204 -18.07 18.09 -18.16
N GLU A 205 -18.84 17.13 -17.67
CA GLU A 205 -19.56 17.31 -16.41
C GLU A 205 -18.53 17.73 -15.35
N PRO A 206 -18.74 18.85 -14.65
CA PRO A 206 -17.85 19.24 -13.59
C PRO A 206 -17.81 18.14 -12.54
N VAL A 207 -16.61 17.82 -12.08
CA VAL A 207 -16.46 16.91 -10.94
C VAL A 207 -17.15 17.54 -9.76
N THR A 208 -18.18 16.87 -9.23
CA THR A 208 -18.93 17.36 -8.08
C THR A 208 -18.47 16.61 -6.85
N LEU A 209 -17.92 17.34 -5.87
CA LEU A 209 -17.60 16.75 -4.57
C LEU A 209 -18.86 16.33 -3.82
N THR A 210 -18.81 15.15 -3.25
CA THR A 210 -19.80 14.63 -2.30
C THR A 210 -19.17 14.63 -0.91
N PRO A 211 -19.62 15.50 0.01
CA PRO A 211 -19.17 15.43 1.40
C PRO A 211 -19.70 14.14 2.04
N LEU A 212 -18.82 13.45 2.77
CA LEU A 212 -19.19 12.28 3.55
C LEU A 212 -19.58 12.72 4.96
N THR A 213 -20.62 12.10 5.48
CA THR A 213 -21.12 12.29 6.85
C THR A 213 -21.30 10.91 7.49
N ALA A 214 -21.71 10.86 8.77
CA ALA A 214 -22.08 9.60 9.40
C ALA A 214 -23.22 8.87 8.65
N GLU A 215 -24.04 9.60 7.88
CA GLU A 215 -25.25 9.08 7.23
C GLU A 215 -25.07 8.73 5.75
N THR A 216 -23.93 9.07 5.14
CA THR A 216 -23.57 8.68 3.76
C THR A 216 -22.84 7.35 3.74
N ARG A 217 -22.76 6.69 2.57
CA ARG A 217 -21.86 5.53 2.38
C ARG A 217 -20.94 5.78 1.18
N PRO A 218 -19.62 5.81 1.36
CA PRO A 218 -18.87 5.65 2.61
C PRO A 218 -19.21 6.71 3.67
N ALA A 219 -19.09 6.35 4.95
CA ALA A 219 -19.36 7.23 6.08
C ALA A 219 -18.06 7.87 6.58
N ALA A 220 -18.08 9.15 6.91
CA ALA A 220 -16.99 9.77 7.67
C ALA A 220 -17.14 9.44 9.16
N VAL A 221 -16.13 8.84 9.76
CA VAL A 221 -16.15 8.42 11.17
C VAL A 221 -14.84 8.86 11.84
N GLU A 222 -14.92 9.49 13.01
CA GLU A 222 -13.74 9.86 13.79
C GLU A 222 -13.20 8.65 14.56
N SER A 223 -11.90 8.37 14.47
CA SER A 223 -11.21 7.36 15.27
C SER A 223 -10.64 7.94 16.56
N ALA A 224 -10.16 7.07 17.46
CA ALA A 224 -9.68 7.46 18.78
C ALA A 224 -8.48 8.43 18.77
N ASP A 225 -7.66 8.39 17.71
CA ASP A 225 -6.51 9.27 17.49
C ASP A 225 -6.89 10.64 16.89
N GLY A 226 -8.19 10.91 16.69
CA GLY A 226 -8.69 12.14 16.08
C GLY A 226 -8.56 12.16 14.55
N SER A 227 -8.00 11.12 13.92
CA SER A 227 -8.12 10.97 12.47
C SER A 227 -9.56 10.62 12.09
N VAL A 228 -9.96 10.94 10.87
CA VAL A 228 -11.25 10.49 10.33
C VAL A 228 -10.97 9.30 9.43
N ILE A 229 -11.83 8.29 9.42
CA ILE A 229 -11.82 7.16 8.49
C ILE A 229 -13.01 7.26 7.53
N ALA A 230 -12.85 6.72 6.32
CA ALA A 230 -13.96 6.53 5.39
C ALA A 230 -14.44 5.07 5.50
N ALA A 231 -15.57 4.87 6.16
CA ALA A 231 -16.18 3.57 6.36
C ALA A 231 -17.12 3.21 5.20
N ASP A 232 -16.69 2.35 4.28
CA ASP A 232 -17.51 1.88 3.16
C ASP A 232 -18.81 1.20 3.61
N ILE A 233 -18.77 0.56 4.78
CA ILE A 233 -19.88 -0.12 5.43
C ILE A 233 -19.83 0.13 6.94
N VAL A 234 -21.00 0.37 7.55
CA VAL A 234 -21.17 0.35 9.00
C VAL A 234 -21.95 -0.92 9.37
N ALA A 235 -21.37 -1.78 10.21
CA ALA A 235 -21.92 -3.11 10.48
C ALA A 235 -23.27 -3.07 11.24
N THR A 236 -23.57 -1.98 11.95
CA THR A 236 -24.83 -1.77 12.68
C THR A 236 -25.96 -1.24 11.80
N ASP A 237 -25.69 -0.88 10.55
CA ASP A 237 -26.73 -0.46 9.61
C ASP A 237 -27.80 -1.53 9.47
N ALA A 238 -29.05 -1.11 9.23
CA ALA A 238 -30.19 -2.01 9.06
C ALA A 238 -29.96 -3.10 8.00
N ALA A 239 -29.10 -2.84 6.99
CA ALA A 239 -28.74 -3.81 5.96
C ALA A 239 -27.92 -5.01 6.50
N TYR A 240 -27.17 -4.83 7.59
CA TYR A 240 -26.27 -5.83 8.18
C TYR A 240 -26.74 -6.27 9.57
N GLY A 241 -27.10 -5.31 10.42
CA GLY A 241 -27.80 -5.53 11.68
C GLY A 241 -26.94 -6.10 12.82
N ALA A 242 -25.65 -5.74 12.89
CA ALA A 242 -24.84 -6.06 14.07
C ALA A 242 -25.46 -5.39 15.31
N ASP A 243 -25.51 -6.11 16.43
CA ASP A 243 -26.12 -5.65 17.68
C ASP A 243 -25.03 -5.11 18.62
N PRO A 244 -24.93 -3.78 18.80
CA PRO A 244 -23.93 -3.15 19.67
C PRO A 244 -24.28 -3.24 21.16
N THR A 245 -25.35 -3.96 21.53
CA THR A 245 -25.78 -4.12 22.94
C THR A 245 -25.31 -5.42 23.58
N GLY A 246 -24.70 -6.32 22.81
CA GLY A 246 -24.23 -7.63 23.26
C GLY A 246 -25.34 -8.65 23.50
N LYS A 247 -26.60 -8.33 23.19
CA LYS A 247 -27.76 -9.21 23.46
C LYS A 247 -27.97 -10.28 22.40
N LYS A 248 -27.59 -10.01 21.15
CA LYS A 248 -27.68 -10.92 20.01
C LYS A 248 -26.31 -11.17 19.42
N ASP A 249 -26.11 -12.39 18.89
CA ASP A 249 -24.88 -12.75 18.19
C ASP A 249 -24.72 -11.89 16.92
N SER A 250 -23.71 -11.04 16.94
CA SER A 250 -23.32 -10.13 15.87
C SER A 250 -22.39 -10.78 14.85
N GLY A 251 -21.82 -11.97 15.13
CA GLY A 251 -20.92 -12.68 14.22
C GLY A 251 -21.46 -12.84 12.79
N PRO A 252 -22.71 -13.31 12.60
CA PRO A 252 -23.32 -13.40 11.26
C PRO A 252 -23.46 -12.04 10.55
N ALA A 253 -23.83 -10.99 11.28
CA ALA A 253 -23.99 -9.64 10.73
C ALA A 253 -22.64 -9.03 10.31
N ILE A 254 -21.62 -9.19 11.16
CA ILE A 254 -20.25 -8.74 10.87
C ILE A 254 -19.71 -9.46 9.63
N ARG A 255 -19.85 -10.80 9.54
CA ARG A 255 -19.45 -11.55 8.34
C ARG A 255 -20.17 -11.08 7.07
N LYS A 256 -21.46 -10.75 7.17
CA LYS A 256 -22.24 -10.21 6.05
C LYS A 256 -21.68 -8.84 5.60
N ALA A 257 -21.36 -7.96 6.54
CA ALA A 257 -20.76 -6.66 6.27
C ALA A 257 -19.39 -6.80 5.59
N LEU A 258 -18.51 -7.63 6.14
CA LEU A 258 -17.18 -7.92 5.58
C LEU A 258 -17.26 -8.50 4.16
N THR A 259 -18.19 -9.44 3.93
CA THR A 259 -18.40 -10.04 2.60
C THR A 259 -18.88 -8.99 1.60
N ALA A 260 -19.80 -8.10 1.99
CA ALA A 260 -20.27 -7.03 1.13
C ALA A 260 -19.18 -5.99 0.83
N CYS A 261 -18.30 -5.70 1.79
CA CYS A 261 -17.14 -4.83 1.58
C CYS A 261 -16.18 -5.45 0.56
N ALA A 262 -15.85 -6.73 0.75
CA ALA A 262 -15.01 -7.47 -0.18
C ALA A 262 -15.58 -7.50 -1.60
N ALA A 263 -16.92 -7.62 -1.75
CA ALA A 263 -17.60 -7.60 -3.03
C ALA A 263 -17.50 -6.24 -3.76
N LYS A 264 -17.35 -5.14 -3.02
CA LYS A 264 -17.07 -3.80 -3.58
C LYS A 264 -15.61 -3.57 -3.96
N GLY A 265 -14.74 -4.57 -3.79
CA GLY A 265 -13.31 -4.44 -4.05
C GLY A 265 -12.48 -4.19 -2.78
N GLY A 266 -13.03 -4.35 -1.59
CA GLY A 266 -12.34 -4.04 -0.34
C GLY A 266 -12.77 -2.70 0.24
N GLY A 267 -12.07 -2.24 1.26
CA GLY A 267 -12.45 -1.06 2.01
C GLY A 267 -12.53 -1.29 3.51
N THR A 268 -13.23 -0.40 4.22
CA THR A 268 -13.36 -0.44 5.68
C THR A 268 -14.78 -0.80 6.11
N VAL A 269 -14.90 -1.80 6.99
CA VAL A 269 -16.12 -2.10 7.75
C VAL A 269 -15.96 -1.52 9.15
N TRP A 270 -16.73 -0.47 9.44
CA TRP A 270 -16.77 0.16 10.75
C TRP A 270 -17.71 -0.59 11.71
N LEU A 271 -17.22 -0.81 12.93
CA LEU A 271 -17.94 -1.37 14.05
C LEU A 271 -17.94 -0.32 15.18
N PRO A 272 -19.01 0.50 15.32
CA PRO A 272 -19.07 1.56 16.32
C PRO A 272 -18.82 1.07 17.75
N ALA A 273 -18.46 1.98 18.67
CA ALA A 273 -18.36 1.66 20.09
C ALA A 273 -19.63 0.97 20.61
N GLY A 274 -19.46 -0.04 21.45
CA GLY A 274 -20.54 -0.92 21.88
C GLY A 274 -20.03 -2.33 22.15
N GLN A 275 -20.93 -3.20 22.60
CA GLN A 275 -20.65 -4.60 22.91
C GLN A 275 -21.25 -5.50 21.83
N TYR A 276 -20.45 -6.39 21.26
CA TYR A 276 -20.86 -7.28 20.18
C TYR A 276 -20.60 -8.73 20.58
N LEU A 277 -21.67 -9.47 20.86
CA LEU A 277 -21.56 -10.90 21.12
C LEU A 277 -21.10 -11.63 19.85
N VAL A 278 -20.02 -12.40 19.94
CA VAL A 278 -19.53 -13.23 18.83
C VAL A 278 -19.31 -14.65 19.32
N THR A 279 -20.08 -15.59 18.76
CA THR A 279 -20.06 -17.00 19.20
C THR A 279 -19.28 -17.94 18.26
N SER A 280 -18.87 -17.44 17.10
CA SER A 280 -18.24 -18.23 16.03
C SER A 280 -17.23 -17.41 15.25
N THR A 281 -16.29 -18.10 14.59
CA THR A 281 -15.20 -17.48 13.82
C THR A 281 -15.70 -16.45 12.79
N VAL A 282 -15.01 -15.32 12.72
CA VAL A 282 -15.22 -14.26 11.73
C VAL A 282 -13.97 -14.17 10.86
N GLU A 283 -14.08 -14.51 9.59
CA GLU A 283 -13.01 -14.30 8.62
C GLU A 283 -13.06 -12.87 8.07
N ILE A 284 -11.94 -12.17 8.12
CA ILE A 284 -11.74 -10.85 7.53
C ILE A 284 -11.13 -11.06 6.13
N PRO A 285 -11.87 -10.77 5.04
CA PRO A 285 -11.41 -11.00 3.69
C PRO A 285 -10.22 -10.13 3.31
N ALA A 286 -9.50 -10.55 2.27
CA ALA A 286 -8.40 -9.76 1.73
C ALA A 286 -8.85 -8.35 1.30
N PHE A 287 -8.02 -7.33 1.55
CA PHE A 287 -8.30 -5.91 1.29
C PHE A 287 -9.47 -5.31 2.08
N VAL A 288 -9.95 -5.99 3.13
CA VAL A 288 -10.98 -5.47 4.02
C VAL A 288 -10.39 -5.19 5.40
N THR A 289 -10.69 -4.04 5.97
CA THR A 289 -10.38 -3.73 7.38
C THR A 289 -11.64 -3.83 8.21
N LEU A 290 -11.64 -4.68 9.24
CA LEU A 290 -12.59 -4.56 10.35
C LEU A 290 -12.03 -3.51 11.32
N TYR A 291 -12.70 -2.37 11.40
CA TYR A 291 -12.23 -1.21 12.15
C TYR A 291 -13.25 -0.90 13.27
N GLY A 292 -12.82 -0.95 14.52
CA GLY A 292 -13.58 -0.53 15.68
C GLY A 292 -13.06 0.74 16.34
N GLN A 293 -13.81 1.24 17.32
CA GLN A 293 -13.35 2.30 18.21
C GLN A 293 -12.32 1.72 19.17
N ALA A 294 -11.05 2.14 19.06
CA ALA A 294 -10.00 1.69 19.95
C ALA A 294 -10.28 2.07 21.42
N ALA A 295 -9.83 1.23 22.34
CA ALA A 295 -9.88 1.52 23.77
C ALA A 295 -8.90 2.64 24.15
N LYS A 296 -9.28 3.44 25.14
CA LYS A 296 -8.34 4.32 25.84
C LYS A 296 -7.20 3.50 26.44
N GLU A 297 -6.03 4.11 26.59
CA GLU A 297 -4.82 3.45 27.09
C GLU A 297 -5.05 2.74 28.42
N ASP A 298 -5.73 3.41 29.37
CA ASP A 298 -6.12 2.88 30.68
C ASP A 298 -7.64 2.98 30.88
N PRO A 299 -8.43 1.98 30.42
CA PRO A 299 -9.88 2.04 30.45
C PRO A 299 -10.43 1.79 31.87
N LYS A 300 -11.23 2.72 32.40
CA LYS A 300 -11.82 2.62 33.74
C LYS A 300 -13.29 2.20 33.74
N THR A 301 -13.96 2.31 32.60
CA THR A 301 -15.32 1.82 32.38
C THR A 301 -15.40 1.00 31.10
N ILE A 302 -16.50 0.25 30.91
CA ILE A 302 -16.72 -0.52 29.67
C ILE A 302 -16.78 0.43 28.46
N GLU A 303 -17.28 1.65 28.62
CA GLU A 303 -17.34 2.66 27.56
C GLU A 303 -15.94 3.12 27.12
N ASP A 304 -14.98 3.17 28.06
CA ASP A 304 -13.58 3.47 27.74
C ASP A 304 -12.91 2.39 26.87
N CYS A 305 -13.49 1.20 26.80
CA CYS A 305 -13.01 0.10 25.98
C CYS A 305 -13.44 0.17 24.50
N GLY A 306 -14.25 1.16 24.11
CA GLY A 306 -14.65 1.39 22.72
C GLY A 306 -15.49 0.25 22.12
N THR A 307 -14.99 -0.40 21.07
CA THR A 307 -15.63 -1.53 20.42
C THR A 307 -15.24 -2.83 21.09
N VAL A 308 -16.15 -3.38 21.89
CA VAL A 308 -15.94 -4.60 22.69
C VAL A 308 -16.56 -5.80 22.00
N ILE A 309 -15.73 -6.79 21.68
CA ILE A 309 -16.16 -8.13 21.26
C ILE A 309 -16.35 -8.98 22.52
N VAL A 310 -17.60 -9.33 22.81
CA VAL A 310 -17.97 -10.30 23.86
C VAL A 310 -17.81 -11.68 23.26
N ALA A 311 -16.64 -12.29 23.46
CA ALA A 311 -16.22 -13.50 22.80
C ALA A 311 -16.73 -14.75 23.54
N LYS A 312 -17.64 -15.49 22.89
CA LYS A 312 -18.11 -16.81 23.36
C LYS A 312 -17.88 -17.91 22.32
N PRO A 313 -16.67 -18.07 21.76
CA PRO A 313 -16.39 -19.18 20.86
C PRO A 313 -16.44 -20.49 21.64
N LYS A 314 -16.62 -21.60 20.91
CA LYS A 314 -16.49 -22.94 21.49
C LYS A 314 -15.10 -23.12 22.10
N SER A 315 -15.04 -23.57 23.36
CA SER A 315 -13.78 -23.94 24.00
C SER A 315 -13.11 -25.12 23.30
N GLY A 316 -11.79 -25.13 23.27
CA GLY A 316 -11.03 -26.21 22.64
C GLY A 316 -9.55 -25.90 22.49
N LYS A 317 -8.77 -26.94 22.20
CA LYS A 317 -7.31 -26.89 22.02
C LYS A 317 -6.89 -27.00 20.54
N SER A 318 -7.79 -26.69 19.60
CA SER A 318 -7.44 -26.80 18.19
C SER A 318 -6.36 -25.76 17.84
N PRO A 319 -5.21 -26.18 17.29
CA PRO A 319 -4.04 -25.32 17.16
C PRO A 319 -4.15 -24.22 16.09
N ALA A 320 -5.23 -24.22 15.30
CA ALA A 320 -5.55 -23.16 14.33
C ALA A 320 -6.98 -22.63 14.49
N ALA A 321 -7.72 -23.05 15.53
CA ALA A 321 -9.01 -22.44 15.78
C ALA A 321 -8.80 -20.98 16.22
N SER A 322 -9.67 -20.09 15.73
CA SER A 322 -9.57 -18.67 15.99
C SER A 322 -10.93 -17.98 16.07
N LEU A 323 -10.98 -16.86 16.79
CA LEU A 323 -12.14 -15.96 16.78
C LEU A 323 -12.14 -15.12 15.49
N PHE A 324 -11.00 -14.57 15.12
CA PHE A 324 -10.81 -13.86 13.85
C PHE A 324 -9.74 -14.53 12.98
N VAL A 325 -10.03 -14.70 11.69
CA VAL A 325 -9.06 -15.15 10.68
C VAL A 325 -8.73 -13.98 9.76
N LEU A 326 -7.45 -13.67 9.58
CA LEU A 326 -6.98 -12.58 8.74
C LEU A 326 -6.44 -13.12 7.40
N ARG A 327 -6.94 -12.55 6.30
CA ARG A 327 -6.44 -12.77 4.93
C ARG A 327 -5.48 -11.64 4.51
N GLY A 328 -4.93 -11.73 3.31
CA GLY A 328 -3.89 -10.80 2.87
C GLY A 328 -4.36 -9.37 2.64
N SER A 329 -3.54 -8.39 3.05
CA SER A 329 -3.81 -6.94 3.04
C SER A 329 -5.12 -6.60 3.75
N CYS A 330 -5.52 -7.40 4.75
CA CYS A 330 -6.65 -7.13 5.60
C CYS A 330 -6.19 -6.56 6.95
N GLY A 331 -7.11 -5.97 7.70
CA GLY A 331 -6.82 -5.43 9.02
C GLY A 331 -7.88 -5.75 10.07
N ALA A 332 -7.43 -6.01 11.30
CA ALA A 332 -8.24 -5.92 12.51
C ALA A 332 -7.72 -4.73 13.33
N VAL A 333 -8.52 -3.67 13.44
CA VAL A 333 -8.09 -2.40 14.03
C VAL A 333 -9.07 -1.95 15.12
N GLY A 334 -8.57 -1.50 16.27
CA GLY A 334 -9.40 -0.82 17.28
C GLY A 334 -10.41 -1.73 17.97
N LEU A 335 -10.03 -2.98 18.28
CA LEU A 335 -10.91 -3.96 18.91
C LEU A 335 -10.48 -4.25 20.35
N THR A 336 -11.42 -4.16 21.28
CA THR A 336 -11.30 -4.79 22.60
C THR A 336 -11.93 -6.18 22.52
N VAL A 337 -11.27 -7.22 23.02
CA VAL A 337 -11.83 -8.58 23.08
C VAL A 337 -11.85 -9.08 24.51
N TRP A 338 -13.03 -9.48 24.98
CA TRP A 338 -13.25 -9.99 26.34
C TRP A 338 -13.97 -11.33 26.31
N TYR A 339 -13.47 -12.28 27.10
CA TYR A 339 -13.99 -13.63 27.27
C TYR A 339 -14.72 -13.73 28.62
N PRO A 340 -16.05 -13.54 28.68
CA PRO A 340 -16.83 -13.53 29.93
C PRO A 340 -16.81 -14.84 30.71
N GLU A 341 -16.54 -15.95 30.03
CA GLU A 341 -16.54 -17.29 30.62
C GLU A 341 -15.12 -17.74 31.02
N GLN A 342 -14.10 -16.89 30.81
CA GLN A 342 -12.75 -17.15 31.31
C GLN A 342 -12.72 -17.10 32.85
N SER A 343 -11.92 -17.97 33.46
CA SER A 343 -11.82 -18.07 34.92
C SER A 343 -10.40 -18.41 35.33
N LEU A 344 -9.87 -17.76 36.36
CA LEU A 344 -8.57 -18.13 36.92
C LEU A 344 -8.65 -19.46 37.70
N GLU A 345 -9.77 -19.72 38.38
CA GLU A 345 -9.98 -20.93 39.17
C GLU A 345 -10.15 -22.16 38.28
N ASN A 346 -10.81 -22.01 37.14
CA ASN A 346 -11.05 -23.07 36.16
C ASN A 346 -10.74 -22.56 34.74
N PRO A 347 -9.45 -22.41 34.36
CA PRO A 347 -9.06 -21.83 33.08
C PRO A 347 -9.70 -22.51 31.88
N VAL A 348 -10.33 -21.70 31.04
CA VAL A 348 -10.98 -22.13 29.81
C VAL A 348 -10.02 -21.95 28.65
N THR A 349 -9.78 -23.06 27.93
CA THR A 349 -8.96 -23.03 26.73
C THR A 349 -9.78 -22.47 25.56
N TYR A 350 -9.40 -21.29 25.10
CA TYR A 350 -9.98 -20.65 23.93
C TYR A 350 -9.05 -20.72 22.73
N PRO A 351 -9.62 -20.64 21.51
CA PRO A 351 -8.84 -20.45 20.29
C PRO A 351 -8.02 -19.15 20.33
N TYR A 352 -7.12 -18.98 19.36
CA TYR A 352 -6.46 -17.68 19.13
C TYR A 352 -7.51 -16.57 18.95
N THR A 353 -7.24 -15.40 19.50
CA THR A 353 -8.09 -14.24 19.27
C THR A 353 -8.00 -13.82 17.80
N PHE A 354 -6.78 -13.70 17.29
CA PHE A 354 -6.49 -13.40 15.88
C PHE A 354 -5.61 -14.48 15.30
N TYR A 355 -5.93 -14.93 14.09
CA TYR A 355 -5.13 -15.92 13.39
C TYR A 355 -4.80 -15.46 11.98
N ILE A 356 -3.50 -15.30 11.72
CA ILE A 356 -2.93 -14.97 10.42
C ILE A 356 -2.66 -16.28 9.70
N THR A 357 -3.33 -16.48 8.57
CA THR A 357 -3.20 -17.71 7.79
C THR A 357 -2.39 -17.47 6.53
N GLY A 358 -1.39 -18.33 6.31
CA GLY A 358 -0.67 -18.44 5.04
C GLY A 358 -1.38 -19.38 4.06
N ASN A 359 -2.66 -19.71 4.26
CA ASN A 359 -3.40 -20.58 3.35
C ASN A 359 -4.44 -19.82 2.52
N GLY A 360 -4.79 -20.41 1.38
CA GLY A 360 -5.90 -19.95 0.54
C GLY A 360 -5.52 -18.78 -0.38
N GLN A 361 -6.26 -18.64 -1.48
CA GLN A 361 -6.02 -17.59 -2.45
C GLN A 361 -6.14 -16.20 -1.78
N GLY A 362 -5.10 -15.38 -1.90
CA GLY A 362 -5.06 -14.06 -1.26
C GLY A 362 -4.93 -14.08 0.27
N GLY A 363 -4.45 -15.17 0.88
CA GLY A 363 -4.23 -15.28 2.32
C GLY A 363 -2.90 -14.71 2.83
N TYR A 364 -1.89 -14.61 1.95
CA TYR A 364 -0.47 -14.62 2.35
C TYR A 364 0.11 -13.28 2.85
N MET A 365 -0.31 -12.14 2.29
CA MET A 365 0.49 -10.90 2.34
C MET A 365 -0.02 -9.87 3.34
N LEU A 366 0.85 -9.16 4.07
CA LEU A 366 0.58 -7.84 4.66
C LEU A 366 -0.62 -7.75 5.64
N GLN A 367 -0.84 -8.77 6.47
CA GLN A 367 -1.92 -8.75 7.45
C GLN A 367 -1.60 -7.76 8.58
N THR A 368 -2.61 -7.03 9.05
CA THR A 368 -2.44 -6.03 10.12
C THR A 368 -3.34 -6.32 11.32
N VAL A 369 -2.74 -6.36 12.52
CA VAL A 369 -3.44 -6.29 13.80
C VAL A 369 -2.96 -5.03 14.52
N ARG A 370 -3.86 -4.07 14.74
CA ARG A 370 -3.47 -2.75 15.28
C ARG A 370 -4.46 -2.20 16.31
N ASP A 371 -3.96 -1.55 17.37
CA ASP A 371 -4.77 -0.91 18.40
C ASP A 371 -5.76 -1.89 19.05
N VAL A 372 -5.25 -3.04 19.48
CA VAL A 372 -6.05 -4.16 19.98
C VAL A 372 -5.79 -4.37 21.46
N PHE A 373 -6.88 -4.50 22.23
CA PHE A 373 -6.85 -4.81 23.65
C PHE A 373 -7.55 -6.15 23.93
N VAL A 374 -6.80 -7.19 24.30
CA VAL A 374 -7.37 -8.49 24.69
C VAL A 374 -7.38 -8.58 26.21
N VAL A 375 -8.55 -8.52 26.82
CA VAL A 375 -8.68 -8.42 28.29
C VAL A 375 -8.17 -9.68 28.97
N ASN A 376 -8.61 -10.87 28.55
CA ASN A 376 -8.39 -12.13 29.25
C ASN A 376 -8.37 -13.35 28.31
N GLY A 377 -7.57 -13.26 27.24
CA GLY A 377 -7.47 -14.31 26.23
C GLY A 377 -6.79 -15.59 26.75
N TRP A 378 -7.09 -16.74 26.15
CA TRP A 378 -6.21 -17.91 26.32
C TRP A 378 -4.96 -17.77 25.44
N CYS A 379 -5.19 -17.49 24.15
CA CYS A 379 -4.17 -17.18 23.14
C CYS A 379 -4.50 -15.86 22.44
N GLY A 380 -3.51 -14.99 22.25
CA GLY A 380 -3.68 -13.73 21.53
C GLY A 380 -3.61 -13.89 20.01
N ILE A 381 -2.40 -13.79 19.44
CA ILE A 381 -2.14 -13.90 18.00
C ILE A 381 -1.53 -15.26 17.66
N GLY A 382 -2.05 -15.92 16.63
CA GLY A 382 -1.42 -17.07 15.99
C GLY A 382 -1.09 -16.74 14.54
N ALA A 383 0.09 -17.11 14.04
CA ALA A 383 0.43 -16.96 12.62
C ALA A 383 1.10 -18.22 12.10
N CYS A 384 0.52 -18.83 11.05
CA CYS A 384 0.95 -20.09 10.42
C CYS A 384 1.46 -21.18 11.38
N VAL A 385 0.82 -21.31 12.56
CA VAL A 385 1.26 -22.24 13.61
C VAL A 385 1.07 -23.70 13.18
N THR A 386 0.11 -23.96 12.29
CA THR A 386 -0.21 -25.30 11.78
C THR A 386 0.09 -25.51 10.31
N GLU A 387 0.27 -24.41 9.58
CA GLU A 387 0.47 -24.41 8.14
C GLU A 387 1.93 -24.63 7.75
N ASN A 388 2.12 -25.36 6.65
CA ASN A 388 3.42 -25.44 5.97
C ASN A 388 3.67 -24.24 5.04
N ASN A 389 2.62 -23.49 4.68
CA ASN A 389 2.74 -22.29 3.87
C ASN A 389 3.08 -21.08 4.74
N ALA A 390 3.90 -20.18 4.20
CA ALA A 390 4.29 -18.98 4.90
C ALA A 390 3.22 -17.89 4.81
N HIS A 391 3.16 -17.03 5.81
CA HIS A 391 2.58 -15.70 5.68
C HIS A 391 3.71 -14.69 5.43
N GLU A 392 3.40 -13.45 5.05
CA GLU A 392 4.42 -12.48 4.65
C GLU A 392 4.15 -11.06 5.12
N GLN A 393 5.16 -10.42 5.69
CA GLN A 393 5.17 -9.02 6.12
C GLN A 393 4.06 -8.66 7.12
N THR A 394 3.95 -9.45 8.20
CA THR A 394 2.97 -9.18 9.25
C THR A 394 3.19 -7.80 9.86
N THR A 395 2.10 -7.08 10.16
CA THR A 395 2.14 -5.86 10.95
C THR A 395 1.36 -6.04 12.24
N VAL A 396 2.06 -6.00 13.37
CA VAL A 396 1.44 -5.93 14.71
C VAL A 396 1.86 -4.63 15.37
N GLU A 397 0.89 -3.81 15.76
CA GLU A 397 1.15 -2.50 16.37
C GLU A 397 0.15 -2.20 17.49
N ASN A 398 0.64 -1.75 18.65
CA ASN A 398 -0.22 -1.42 19.81
C ASN A 398 -1.15 -2.59 20.19
N PHE A 399 -0.55 -3.76 20.44
CA PHE A 399 -1.24 -4.98 20.87
C PHE A 399 -1.01 -5.21 22.36
N ARG A 400 -2.09 -5.25 23.15
CA ARG A 400 -1.97 -5.40 24.60
C ARG A 400 -2.98 -6.36 25.22
N GLY A 401 -2.62 -6.98 26.34
CA GLY A 401 -3.57 -7.84 27.06
C GLY A 401 -3.00 -8.77 28.12
N THR A 402 -3.90 -9.50 28.78
CA THR A 402 -3.58 -10.66 29.62
C THR A 402 -3.86 -11.96 28.86
N PHE A 403 -2.93 -12.91 28.92
CA PHE A 403 -3.06 -14.21 28.26
C PHE A 403 -2.74 -15.35 29.22
N LEU A 404 -3.57 -16.39 29.22
CA LEU A 404 -3.39 -17.55 30.11
C LEU A 404 -2.51 -18.67 29.53
N SER A 405 -2.16 -18.59 28.25
CA SER A 405 -1.21 -19.51 27.61
C SER A 405 -0.15 -18.80 26.81
N HIS A 406 -0.52 -17.93 25.87
CA HIS A 406 0.48 -17.09 25.19
C HIS A 406 -0.10 -15.86 24.51
N ALA A 407 0.66 -14.76 24.52
CA ALA A 407 0.27 -13.52 23.86
C ALA A 407 0.36 -13.64 22.34
N ALA A 408 1.46 -14.20 21.82
CA ALA A 408 1.58 -14.49 20.41
C ALA A 408 2.38 -15.76 20.15
N LYS A 409 2.00 -16.47 19.09
CA LYS A 409 2.78 -17.55 18.50
C LYS A 409 2.82 -17.37 16.99
N SER A 410 3.97 -16.95 16.46
CA SER A 410 4.15 -16.65 15.04
C SER A 410 5.20 -17.57 14.45
N PHE A 411 4.78 -18.35 13.45
CA PHE A 411 5.60 -19.30 12.70
C PHE A 411 5.59 -19.02 11.21
N ASN A 412 6.65 -19.43 10.51
CA ASN A 412 6.69 -19.54 9.06
C ASN A 412 6.32 -18.22 8.35
N GLU A 413 7.11 -17.18 8.59
CA GLU A 413 7.03 -15.92 7.85
C GLU A 413 8.08 -15.90 6.74
N ALA A 414 7.70 -15.47 5.54
CA ALA A 414 8.60 -15.11 4.45
C ALA A 414 8.47 -13.61 4.15
N ASP A 415 9.48 -12.95 3.60
CA ASP A 415 9.63 -11.49 3.72
C ASP A 415 9.63 -11.07 5.21
N VAL A 416 9.53 -9.77 5.50
CA VAL A 416 9.88 -9.22 6.81
C VAL A 416 8.70 -8.54 7.50
N GLY A 417 8.37 -9.04 8.67
CA GLY A 417 7.32 -8.53 9.55
C GLY A 417 7.83 -7.47 10.51
N THR A 418 6.91 -6.64 11.01
CA THR A 418 7.20 -5.64 12.03
C THR A 418 6.23 -5.74 13.20
N TRP A 419 6.78 -5.82 14.41
CA TRP A 419 6.03 -5.96 15.64
C TRP A 419 6.44 -4.84 16.60
N LYS A 420 5.50 -3.95 16.94
CA LYS A 420 5.80 -2.76 17.73
C LYS A 420 4.77 -2.45 18.81
N SER A 421 5.22 -1.93 19.93
CA SER A 421 4.35 -1.47 21.03
C SER A 421 3.45 -2.60 21.54
N ILE A 422 4.10 -3.68 21.97
CA ILE A 422 3.42 -4.86 22.53
C ILE A 422 3.50 -4.79 24.05
N ARG A 423 2.35 -4.96 24.73
CA ARG A 423 2.26 -4.95 26.19
C ARG A 423 1.53 -6.17 26.72
N VAL A 424 2.21 -7.00 27.50
CA VAL A 424 1.64 -8.22 28.08
C VAL A 424 1.78 -8.15 29.59
N SER A 425 0.66 -8.14 30.31
CA SER A 425 0.67 -8.10 31.79
C SER A 425 -0.64 -8.65 32.37
N PRO A 426 -0.61 -9.30 33.55
CA PRO A 426 -1.80 -9.67 34.31
C PRO A 426 -2.73 -8.49 34.67
N SER A 427 -2.18 -7.28 34.79
CA SER A 427 -2.94 -6.08 35.18
C SER A 427 -4.09 -5.78 34.22
N PHE A 428 -3.91 -6.08 32.93
CA PHE A 428 -4.90 -5.87 31.89
C PHE A 428 -6.24 -6.59 32.14
N TRP A 429 -6.26 -7.72 32.87
CA TRP A 429 -7.50 -8.35 33.35
C TRP A 429 -7.82 -7.94 34.78
N ALA A 430 -6.83 -7.96 35.68
CA ALA A 430 -7.03 -7.72 37.11
C ALA A 430 -7.61 -6.32 37.40
N ASP A 431 -7.17 -5.31 36.66
CA ASP A 431 -7.61 -3.92 36.80
C ASP A 431 -8.72 -3.54 35.81
N SER A 432 -9.20 -4.49 35.01
CA SER A 432 -10.19 -4.23 33.97
C SER A 432 -11.56 -3.87 34.54
N PRO A 433 -12.39 -3.11 33.80
CA PRO A 433 -13.75 -2.78 34.23
C PRO A 433 -14.75 -3.92 34.02
N PHE A 434 -14.29 -5.09 33.55
CA PHE A 434 -15.15 -6.23 33.26
C PHE A 434 -15.44 -7.05 34.52
N GLU A 435 -16.61 -7.70 34.55
CA GLU A 435 -16.89 -8.70 35.58
C GLU A 435 -15.85 -9.84 35.52
N ASN A 436 -15.71 -10.60 36.61
CA ASN A 436 -14.79 -11.75 36.74
C ASN A 436 -13.28 -11.45 36.81
N ALA A 437 -12.87 -10.18 36.85
CA ALA A 437 -11.48 -9.79 37.09
C ALA A 437 -10.93 -10.45 38.38
N PRO A 438 -9.83 -11.22 38.30
CA PRO A 438 -9.23 -11.89 39.46
C PRO A 438 -8.34 -10.95 40.26
N ASP A 439 -7.91 -11.41 41.44
CA ASP A 439 -6.82 -10.76 42.18
C ASP A 439 -5.51 -10.81 41.35
N TYR A 440 -4.80 -9.69 41.33
CA TYR A 440 -3.57 -9.54 40.54
C TYR A 440 -2.49 -10.56 40.93
N GLU A 441 -2.24 -10.76 42.22
CA GLU A 441 -1.16 -11.65 42.68
C GLU A 441 -1.45 -13.10 42.34
N ALA A 442 -2.70 -13.53 42.48
CA ALA A 442 -3.13 -14.87 42.07
C ALA A 442 -2.98 -15.08 40.55
N LEU A 443 -3.36 -14.09 39.74
CA LEU A 443 -3.24 -14.15 38.29
C LEU A 443 -1.77 -14.14 37.85
N ALA A 444 -0.95 -13.26 38.43
CA ALA A 444 0.48 -13.18 38.16
C ALA A 444 1.20 -14.47 38.55
N ALA A 445 0.83 -15.11 39.67
CA ALA A 445 1.34 -16.44 40.02
C ALA A 445 0.99 -17.48 38.95
N TYR A 446 -0.24 -17.49 38.46
CA TYR A 446 -0.66 -18.40 37.39
C TYR A 446 0.11 -18.16 36.08
N THR A 447 0.22 -16.91 35.62
CA THR A 447 0.88 -16.60 34.34
C THR A 447 2.38 -16.89 34.40
N ARG A 448 3.05 -16.67 35.54
CA ARG A 448 4.46 -17.06 35.76
C ARG A 448 4.69 -18.57 35.72
N GLU A 449 3.64 -19.37 35.91
CA GLU A 449 3.72 -20.84 35.85
C GLU A 449 3.26 -21.40 34.49
N ASN A 450 2.42 -20.69 33.74
CA ASN A 450 1.65 -21.29 32.64
C ASN A 450 1.67 -20.51 31.30
N ALA A 451 2.04 -19.23 31.29
CA ALA A 451 1.86 -18.35 30.13
C ALA A 451 3.18 -17.86 29.55
N GLU A 452 3.33 -17.88 28.23
CA GLU A 452 4.48 -17.30 27.52
C GLU A 452 4.09 -15.97 26.86
N GLY A 453 5.01 -15.01 26.75
CA GLY A 453 4.75 -13.78 26.02
C GLY A 453 4.74 -14.01 24.51
N LEU A 454 5.91 -13.90 23.88
CA LEU A 454 6.08 -14.12 22.45
C LEU A 454 6.76 -15.47 22.19
N VAL A 455 6.13 -16.30 21.37
CA VAL A 455 6.69 -17.57 20.89
C VAL A 455 6.98 -17.45 19.40
N LEU A 456 8.26 -17.35 19.05
CA LEU A 456 8.73 -17.02 17.71
C LEU A 456 9.48 -18.20 17.12
N GLY A 457 9.09 -18.66 15.94
CA GLY A 457 9.84 -19.71 15.25
C GLY A 457 9.77 -19.49 13.76
N ASP A 458 10.83 -19.80 13.01
CA ASP A 458 10.72 -19.77 11.53
C ASP A 458 10.26 -18.40 10.97
N LEU A 459 10.81 -17.33 11.54
CA LEU A 459 10.65 -15.95 11.05
C LEU A 459 11.99 -15.49 10.48
N GLU A 460 11.97 -14.87 9.30
CA GLU A 460 13.15 -14.40 8.58
C GLU A 460 13.22 -12.87 8.64
N TRP A 461 14.21 -12.34 9.37
CA TRP A 461 14.50 -10.90 9.50
C TRP A 461 13.47 -10.06 10.26
N ASP A 462 12.42 -10.67 10.84
CA ASP A 462 11.38 -9.94 11.56
C ASP A 462 11.96 -8.96 12.58
N GLN A 463 11.36 -7.77 12.60
CA GLN A 463 11.86 -6.63 13.36
C GLN A 463 10.88 -6.30 14.49
N PHE A 464 11.40 -6.31 15.72
CA PHE A 464 10.66 -6.08 16.95
C PHE A 464 11.16 -4.82 17.63
N ALA A 465 10.22 -4.00 18.10
CA ALA A 465 10.54 -2.77 18.81
C ALA A 465 9.51 -2.48 19.90
N ASP A 466 9.91 -1.84 20.99
CA ASP A 466 8.99 -1.39 22.05
C ASP A 466 8.11 -2.54 22.60
N ILE A 467 8.73 -3.54 23.20
CA ILE A 467 8.07 -4.74 23.72
C ILE A 467 8.16 -4.72 25.25
N GLU A 468 7.03 -4.89 25.94
CA GLU A 468 7.00 -5.05 27.39
C GLU A 468 6.18 -6.28 27.77
N ILE A 469 6.79 -7.18 28.55
CA ILE A 469 6.17 -8.42 29.00
C ILE A 469 6.47 -8.59 30.48
N GLU A 470 5.41 -8.76 31.27
CA GLU A 470 5.47 -8.88 32.72
C GLU A 470 4.85 -10.19 33.20
N ASP A 471 5.43 -10.76 34.26
CA ASP A 471 4.84 -11.85 35.04
C ASP A 471 4.45 -13.08 34.20
N ALA A 472 5.27 -13.42 33.20
CA ALA A 472 5.09 -14.59 32.33
C ALA A 472 6.05 -15.73 32.72
N LEU A 473 5.70 -16.99 32.40
CA LEU A 473 6.62 -18.12 32.50
C LEU A 473 7.86 -17.89 31.66
N VAL A 474 7.67 -17.48 30.40
CA VAL A 474 8.73 -17.03 29.51
C VAL A 474 8.33 -15.70 28.88
N GLY A 475 9.21 -14.70 28.90
CA GLY A 475 8.97 -13.43 28.22
C GLY A 475 8.97 -13.59 26.71
N ILE A 476 10.13 -13.89 26.14
CA ILE A 476 10.31 -14.18 24.71
C ILE A 476 10.95 -15.56 24.56
N HIS A 477 10.36 -16.38 23.70
CA HIS A 477 10.77 -17.75 23.46
C HIS A 477 10.99 -17.98 21.96
N THR A 478 12.23 -18.26 21.55
CA THR A 478 12.50 -18.70 20.18
C THR A 478 12.53 -20.22 20.09
N VAL A 479 11.75 -20.78 19.16
CA VAL A 479 11.53 -22.22 18.98
C VAL A 479 11.71 -22.63 17.54
N LYS A 480 11.83 -23.94 17.31
CA LYS A 480 11.85 -24.48 15.95
C LYS A 480 10.46 -24.32 15.33
N GLY A 481 10.37 -23.62 14.20
CA GLY A 481 9.16 -23.59 13.37
C GLY A 481 9.20 -24.61 12.24
N ASN A 482 8.43 -24.39 11.17
CA ASN A 482 8.07 -25.42 10.20
C ASN A 482 9.02 -25.51 8.99
N ARG A 483 9.65 -24.40 8.59
CA ARG A 483 10.42 -24.25 7.34
C ARG A 483 11.89 -23.90 7.58
N VAL A 484 12.18 -22.76 8.19
CA VAL A 484 13.51 -22.25 8.52
C VAL A 484 13.75 -22.16 10.04
N THR A 485 14.79 -21.43 10.44
CA THR A 485 15.19 -21.17 11.83
C THR A 485 15.09 -19.67 12.09
N PHE A 486 14.62 -19.28 13.27
CA PHE A 486 14.42 -17.87 13.62
C PHE A 486 15.69 -17.03 13.45
N ASN A 487 15.54 -15.84 12.88
CA ASN A 487 16.48 -14.73 12.95
C ASN A 487 15.69 -13.42 12.94
N GLY A 488 16.14 -12.41 13.70
CA GLY A 488 15.44 -11.14 13.80
C GLY A 488 16.20 -10.11 14.61
N GLU A 489 15.68 -8.89 14.59
CA GLU A 489 16.23 -7.70 15.25
C GLU A 489 15.28 -7.22 16.34
N MET A 490 15.79 -6.95 17.54
CA MET A 490 14.98 -6.49 18.68
C MET A 490 15.59 -5.23 19.31
N ALA A 491 14.77 -4.21 19.51
CA ALA A 491 15.12 -2.98 20.22
C ALA A 491 14.06 -2.61 21.26
N ASP A 492 14.45 -1.92 22.33
CA ASP A 492 13.52 -1.43 23.38
C ASP A 492 12.63 -2.54 23.95
N VAL A 493 13.27 -3.57 24.50
CA VAL A 493 12.58 -4.74 25.07
C VAL A 493 12.69 -4.72 26.59
N THR A 494 11.55 -4.79 27.27
CA THR A 494 11.48 -4.84 28.72
C THR A 494 10.78 -6.11 29.20
N LEU A 495 11.50 -6.92 29.98
CA LEU A 495 11.01 -8.21 30.48
C LEU A 495 11.10 -8.21 32.01
N ARG A 496 9.95 -8.25 32.68
CA ARG A 496 9.86 -8.08 34.14
C ARG A 496 9.22 -9.26 34.82
N ARG A 497 9.83 -9.73 35.92
CA ARG A 497 9.28 -10.77 36.80
C ARG A 497 8.89 -12.06 36.06
N CYS A 498 9.57 -12.35 34.95
CA CYS A 498 9.33 -13.58 34.20
C CYS A 498 10.05 -14.77 34.85
N GLY A 499 9.52 -15.98 34.67
CA GLY A 499 10.25 -17.21 35.02
C GLY A 499 11.60 -17.27 34.28
N THR A 500 11.55 -17.12 32.95
CA THR A 500 12.69 -16.84 32.09
C THR A 500 12.41 -15.59 31.26
N GLY A 501 13.34 -14.64 31.22
CA GLY A 501 13.23 -13.45 30.36
C GLY A 501 13.25 -13.85 28.88
N LEU A 502 14.42 -14.24 28.39
CA LEU A 502 14.63 -14.69 27.01
C LEU A 502 15.09 -16.16 26.98
N LEU A 503 14.29 -17.02 26.37
CA LEU A 503 14.61 -18.43 26.13
C LEU A 503 14.82 -18.68 24.64
N VAL A 504 15.94 -19.29 24.28
CA VAL A 504 16.30 -19.60 22.88
C VAL A 504 16.57 -21.09 22.75
N ASP A 505 15.58 -21.83 22.26
CA ASP A 505 15.66 -23.26 21.97
C ASP A 505 16.02 -23.54 20.51
N ASP A 506 15.71 -22.64 19.58
CA ASP A 506 16.15 -22.67 18.18
C ASP A 506 16.40 -21.25 17.65
N MET A 507 17.45 -21.11 16.82
CA MET A 507 17.86 -19.88 16.16
C MET A 507 18.89 -20.19 15.08
N ASP A 508 18.92 -19.42 13.99
CA ASP A 508 19.88 -19.65 12.90
C ASP A 508 21.33 -19.44 13.38
N GLN A 509 22.13 -20.50 13.37
CA GLN A 509 23.52 -20.47 13.83
C GLN A 509 24.47 -19.66 12.95
N ARG A 510 24.08 -19.36 11.72
CA ARG A 510 24.87 -18.56 10.77
C ARG A 510 24.72 -17.06 11.02
N TRP A 511 23.63 -16.66 11.67
CA TRP A 511 23.29 -15.28 12.02
C TRP A 511 23.33 -15.09 13.54
N GLY A 512 22.33 -15.61 14.24
CA GLY A 512 22.02 -15.22 15.60
C GLY A 512 20.86 -14.21 15.65
N MET A 513 20.81 -13.41 16.71
CA MET A 513 19.86 -12.32 16.88
C MET A 513 20.54 -11.10 17.51
N ASN A 514 19.93 -9.94 17.29
CA ASN A 514 20.32 -8.69 17.92
C ASN A 514 19.31 -8.29 18.98
N LEU A 515 19.81 -7.87 20.14
CA LEU A 515 19.01 -7.26 21.21
C LEU A 515 19.70 -5.97 21.67
N ALA A 516 19.02 -4.85 21.46
CA ALA A 516 19.50 -3.53 21.87
C ALA A 516 18.52 -2.87 22.84
N ARG A 517 19.05 -2.01 23.73
CA ARG A 517 18.24 -1.19 24.64
C ARG A 517 17.20 -2.01 25.42
N ALA A 518 17.64 -3.10 26.01
CA ALA A 518 16.75 -4.01 26.74
C ALA A 518 16.92 -3.93 28.25
N VAL A 519 15.84 -4.13 28.98
CA VAL A 519 15.78 -4.12 30.44
C VAL A 519 15.20 -5.45 30.90
N PHE A 520 15.93 -6.16 31.75
CA PHE A 520 15.41 -7.33 32.46
C PHE A 520 15.36 -7.03 33.95
N GLU A 521 14.20 -7.19 34.58
CA GLU A 521 14.00 -6.90 36.00
C GLU A 521 13.39 -8.13 36.69
N ASP A 522 14.02 -8.61 37.75
CA ASP A 522 13.50 -9.67 38.63
C ASP A 522 13.07 -10.98 37.92
N CYS A 523 13.68 -11.30 36.77
CA CYS A 523 13.46 -12.59 36.10
C CYS A 523 14.21 -13.73 36.81
N GLY A 524 13.59 -14.91 36.92
CA GLY A 524 14.22 -16.09 37.53
C GLY A 524 15.49 -16.51 36.80
N GLU A 525 15.38 -16.73 35.49
CA GLU A 525 16.51 -16.78 34.56
C GLU A 525 16.44 -15.59 33.61
N THR A 526 17.54 -14.85 33.44
CA THR A 526 17.54 -13.64 32.60
C THR A 526 17.60 -14.00 31.12
N ILE A 527 18.63 -14.73 30.70
CA ILE A 527 18.77 -15.22 29.31
C ILE A 527 19.25 -16.68 29.33
N VAL A 528 18.53 -17.55 28.62
CA VAL A 528 18.89 -18.96 28.43
C VAL A 528 19.00 -19.24 26.93
N ASN A 529 20.23 -19.36 26.43
CA ASN A 529 20.49 -19.75 25.05
C ASN A 529 20.95 -21.22 24.98
N ARG A 530 20.06 -22.12 24.53
CA ARG A 530 20.36 -23.56 24.38
C ARG A 530 20.99 -23.91 23.03
N THR A 531 21.20 -22.91 22.18
CA THR A 531 21.75 -23.08 20.83
C THR A 531 23.24 -22.69 20.77
N ARG A 532 23.85 -22.90 19.59
CA ARG A 532 25.18 -22.37 19.27
C ARG A 532 25.13 -21.02 18.55
N ALA A 533 23.93 -20.52 18.24
CA ALA A 533 23.74 -19.24 17.58
C ALA A 533 24.00 -18.10 18.56
N MET A 534 24.51 -16.97 18.07
CA MET A 534 24.91 -15.84 18.93
C MET A 534 23.73 -14.93 19.26
N ILE A 535 23.62 -14.50 20.52
CA ILE A 535 22.80 -13.35 20.92
C ILE A 535 23.76 -12.18 21.17
N LYS A 536 23.59 -11.09 20.41
CA LYS A 536 24.39 -9.86 20.57
C LYS A 536 23.63 -8.81 21.35
N LEU A 537 24.22 -8.36 22.45
CA LEU A 537 23.66 -7.38 23.38
C LEU A 537 24.43 -6.07 23.27
N THR A 538 23.72 -4.94 23.18
CA THR A 538 24.27 -3.60 23.39
C THR A 538 23.24 -2.73 24.12
N GLY A 539 23.64 -1.99 25.15
CA GLY A 539 22.73 -1.19 25.97
C GLY A 539 21.67 -2.04 26.71
N VAL A 540 22.03 -3.27 27.09
CA VAL A 540 21.14 -4.18 27.82
C VAL A 540 21.48 -4.16 29.31
N THR A 541 20.45 -4.05 30.15
CA THR A 541 20.59 -3.97 31.61
C THR A 541 19.86 -5.13 32.30
N PHE A 542 20.49 -5.66 33.35
CA PHE A 542 19.93 -6.67 34.24
C PHE A 542 20.63 -6.61 35.61
N PRO A 543 19.99 -7.07 36.70
CA PRO A 543 20.58 -7.09 38.04
C PRO A 543 21.93 -7.80 38.11
N ALA A 544 22.79 -7.35 39.03
CA ALA A 544 24.06 -8.01 39.28
C ALA A 544 23.83 -9.45 39.77
N GLY A 545 24.53 -10.43 39.16
CA GLY A 545 24.37 -11.85 39.47
C GLY A 545 23.24 -12.56 38.73
N SER A 546 22.56 -11.88 37.80
CA SER A 546 21.56 -12.47 36.89
C SER A 546 22.07 -13.70 36.14
N SER A 547 21.20 -14.70 35.97
CA SER A 547 21.50 -15.93 35.22
C SER A 547 21.48 -15.67 33.71
N VAL A 548 22.65 -15.72 33.08
CA VAL A 548 22.84 -15.65 31.63
C VAL A 548 23.64 -16.87 31.18
N SER A 549 23.08 -17.70 30.29
CA SER A 549 23.70 -18.94 29.82
C SER A 549 23.69 -19.07 28.29
N GLY A 550 24.69 -19.79 27.76
CA GLY A 550 24.85 -20.05 26.32
C GLY A 550 25.70 -19.04 25.57
N VAL A 551 25.57 -18.99 24.24
CA VAL A 551 26.36 -18.09 23.38
C VAL A 551 25.75 -16.69 23.38
N VAL A 552 25.97 -15.95 24.46
CA VAL A 552 25.52 -14.57 24.64
C VAL A 552 26.74 -13.66 24.75
N ARG A 553 26.70 -12.53 24.03
CA ARG A 553 27.82 -11.61 23.97
C ARG A 553 27.35 -10.18 24.14
N THR A 554 28.07 -9.42 24.96
CA THR A 554 27.80 -8.00 25.18
C THR A 554 28.94 -7.17 24.61
N ALA A 555 28.62 -6.01 24.07
CA ALA A 555 29.59 -4.97 23.74
C ALA A 555 29.25 -3.69 24.50
N GLU A 556 30.28 -2.89 24.74
CA GLU A 556 30.12 -1.53 25.23
C GLU A 556 29.40 -0.68 24.17
N GLY A 557 28.63 0.31 24.64
CA GLY A 557 27.89 1.23 23.82
C GLY A 557 26.84 1.97 24.64
N ASP A 558 27.02 3.28 24.79
CA ASP A 558 25.99 4.16 25.33
C ASP A 558 24.93 4.39 24.25
N LEU A 559 23.71 3.95 24.52
CA LEU A 559 22.55 4.08 23.63
C LEU A 559 21.50 5.05 24.19
N SER A 560 21.85 5.84 25.22
CA SER A 560 20.92 6.78 25.86
C SER A 560 20.39 7.86 24.90
N SER A 561 21.21 8.30 23.93
CA SER A 561 20.80 9.23 22.86
C SER A 561 20.03 8.56 21.71
N CYS A 562 20.02 7.23 21.63
CA CYS A 562 19.42 6.47 20.53
C CYS A 562 17.95 6.11 20.80
N ALA A 563 17.18 7.01 21.43
CA ALA A 563 15.79 6.75 21.77
C ALA A 563 14.87 7.00 20.57
N VAL A 564 14.02 6.01 20.27
CA VAL A 564 12.99 6.13 19.25
C VAL A 564 11.73 6.74 19.85
N ASP A 565 11.13 7.69 19.16
CA ASP A 565 9.80 8.19 19.52
C ASP A 565 8.71 7.31 18.89
N TYR A 566 8.23 6.34 19.66
CA TYR A 566 7.18 5.42 19.22
C TYR A 566 5.79 6.06 19.09
N SER A 567 5.59 7.26 19.65
CA SER A 567 4.32 8.00 19.59
C SER A 567 4.21 8.87 18.33
N ARG A 568 5.30 9.00 17.57
CA ARG A 568 5.40 9.90 16.45
C ARG A 568 4.42 9.52 15.33
N THR A 569 3.69 10.52 14.87
CA THR A 569 2.74 10.42 13.76
C THR A 569 2.76 11.69 12.91
N TYR A 570 2.11 11.65 11.76
CA TYR A 570 1.88 12.81 10.90
C TYR A 570 0.70 13.65 11.41
N GLU A 571 0.66 14.92 10.99
CA GLU A 571 -0.50 15.78 11.24
C GLU A 571 -1.70 15.29 10.43
N HIS A 572 -2.78 14.91 11.11
CA HIS A 572 -4.00 14.51 10.43
C HIS A 572 -4.65 15.71 9.73
N PRO A 573 -5.21 15.52 8.52
CA PRO A 573 -5.96 16.58 7.85
C PRO A 573 -7.18 16.94 8.69
N VAL A 574 -7.74 18.13 8.45
CA VAL A 574 -9.00 18.53 9.10
C VAL A 574 -10.07 17.44 8.90
N PRO A 575 -10.97 17.22 9.88
CA PRO A 575 -11.88 16.07 9.90
C PRO A 575 -13.08 16.20 8.92
N ALA A 576 -12.82 16.64 7.69
CA ALA A 576 -13.76 16.70 6.58
C ALA A 576 -13.35 15.69 5.51
N VAL A 577 -14.28 14.88 5.05
CA VAL A 577 -14.02 13.85 4.03
C VAL A 577 -14.95 14.07 2.84
N TYR A 578 -14.38 14.02 1.64
CA TYR A 578 -15.07 14.19 0.38
C TYR A 578 -14.77 13.00 -0.53
N THR A 579 -15.69 12.71 -1.45
CA THR A 579 -15.43 11.78 -2.55
C THR A 579 -16.03 12.35 -3.85
N ALA A 580 -15.69 11.77 -4.99
CA ALA A 580 -16.31 12.10 -6.26
C ALA A 580 -16.38 10.86 -7.15
N LYS A 581 -17.32 10.87 -8.10
CA LYS A 581 -17.43 9.80 -9.09
C LYS A 581 -16.34 9.99 -10.15
N LEU A 582 -15.35 9.09 -10.15
CA LEU A 582 -14.29 9.00 -11.15
C LEU A 582 -14.35 7.65 -11.86
N ALA A 583 -13.89 7.57 -13.12
CA ALA A 583 -13.73 6.28 -13.79
C ALA A 583 -12.65 5.45 -13.07
N SER A 584 -13.00 4.22 -12.71
CA SER A 584 -12.20 3.39 -11.79
C SER A 584 -11.99 1.96 -12.32
N ASP A 585 -12.10 1.77 -13.63
CA ASP A 585 -11.97 0.50 -14.34
C ASP A 585 -10.74 0.45 -15.27
N ASN A 586 -9.81 1.40 -15.08
CA ASN A 586 -8.61 1.60 -15.90
C ASN A 586 -8.88 2.03 -17.37
N SER A 587 -10.12 2.38 -17.74
CA SER A 587 -10.48 2.70 -19.14
C SER A 587 -10.15 4.14 -19.57
N LEU A 588 -10.22 5.10 -18.64
CA LEU A 588 -10.08 6.54 -18.91
C LEU A 588 -8.98 7.15 -18.05
N ASP A 589 -8.26 8.13 -18.62
CA ASP A 589 -7.34 8.97 -17.84
C ASP A 589 -8.17 9.93 -16.97
N VAL A 590 -8.06 9.79 -15.65
CA VAL A 590 -8.81 10.61 -14.68
C VAL A 590 -7.97 11.72 -14.05
N SER A 591 -6.76 11.98 -14.56
CA SER A 591 -5.83 12.96 -13.95
C SER A 591 -6.46 14.34 -13.76
N ARG A 592 -7.19 14.85 -14.76
CA ARG A 592 -7.86 16.15 -14.68
C ARG A 592 -9.02 16.13 -13.69
N ASP A 593 -9.81 15.06 -13.67
CA ASP A 593 -10.96 14.93 -12.77
C ASP A 593 -10.52 14.81 -11.31
N LEU A 594 -9.47 14.03 -11.07
CA LEU A 594 -8.83 13.94 -9.76
C LEU A 594 -8.26 15.29 -9.32
N GLN A 595 -7.56 16.01 -10.22
CA GLN A 595 -7.03 17.34 -9.90
C GLN A 595 -8.12 18.33 -9.51
N ASP A 596 -9.24 18.36 -10.25
CA ASP A 596 -10.34 19.27 -9.93
C ASP A 596 -11.02 18.92 -8.61
N ALA A 597 -11.16 17.63 -8.29
CA ALA A 597 -11.67 17.20 -7.00
C ALA A 597 -10.76 17.65 -5.85
N LEU A 598 -9.46 17.42 -5.97
CA LEU A 598 -8.47 17.82 -4.97
C LEU A 598 -8.43 19.35 -4.79
N ASN A 599 -8.50 20.11 -5.88
CA ASN A 599 -8.58 21.57 -5.84
C ASN A 599 -9.81 22.06 -5.07
N GLN A 600 -10.97 21.40 -5.27
CA GLN A 600 -12.17 21.74 -4.53
C GLN A 600 -12.06 21.42 -3.03
N VAL A 601 -11.39 20.32 -2.65
CA VAL A 601 -11.12 20.01 -1.23
C VAL A 601 -10.18 21.06 -0.63
N GLY A 602 -9.11 21.44 -1.34
CA GLY A 602 -8.23 22.52 -0.92
C GLY A 602 -8.97 23.86 -0.75
N ALA A 603 -9.82 24.22 -1.71
CA ALA A 603 -10.66 25.43 -1.64
C ALA A 603 -11.70 25.39 -0.50
N ALA A 604 -12.10 24.19 -0.05
CA ALA A 604 -12.96 23.99 1.11
C ALA A 604 -12.21 24.08 2.46
N GLY A 605 -10.90 24.36 2.45
CA GLY A 605 -10.07 24.52 3.64
C GLY A 605 -9.29 23.27 4.04
N GLY A 606 -9.14 22.29 3.14
CA GLY A 606 -8.41 21.05 3.40
C GLY A 606 -9.32 19.85 3.69
N GLY A 607 -8.71 18.74 4.12
CA GLY A 607 -9.42 17.52 4.49
C GLY A 607 -9.00 16.33 3.64
N THR A 608 -9.77 15.25 3.70
CA THR A 608 -9.48 14.02 2.95
C THR A 608 -10.32 13.94 1.67
N PHE A 609 -9.67 13.72 0.53
CA PHE A 609 -10.33 13.20 -0.66
C PHE A 609 -10.23 11.67 -0.67
N TYR A 610 -11.35 10.99 -0.40
CA TYR A 610 -11.47 9.54 -0.40
C TYR A 610 -11.73 9.01 -1.81
N LEU A 611 -10.81 8.15 -2.27
CA LEU A 611 -10.83 7.45 -3.53
C LEU A 611 -11.20 5.97 -3.29
N PRO A 612 -12.45 5.55 -3.58
CA PRO A 612 -12.94 4.19 -3.32
C PRO A 612 -12.13 3.11 -4.04
N ALA A 613 -12.30 1.85 -3.65
CA ALA A 613 -11.66 0.72 -4.30
C ALA A 613 -11.92 0.71 -5.81
N GLY A 614 -10.86 0.52 -6.61
CA GLY A 614 -10.91 0.67 -8.06
C GLY A 614 -9.52 0.86 -8.67
N ILE A 615 -9.46 0.85 -10.00
CA ILE A 615 -8.23 1.07 -10.78
C ILE A 615 -8.36 2.39 -11.54
N TYR A 616 -7.60 3.39 -11.13
CA TYR A 616 -7.63 4.75 -11.66
C TYR A 616 -6.41 4.96 -12.54
N ARG A 617 -6.63 5.27 -13.82
CA ARG A 617 -5.52 5.55 -14.75
C ARG A 617 -5.14 7.01 -14.69
N LEU A 618 -3.87 7.30 -14.46
CA LEU A 618 -3.32 8.66 -14.51
C LEU A 618 -2.25 8.74 -15.61
N GLU A 619 -2.43 9.64 -16.57
CA GLU A 619 -1.43 9.92 -17.62
C GLU A 619 -0.80 11.31 -17.49
N ARG A 620 -1.18 12.09 -16.46
CA ARG A 620 -0.67 13.43 -16.20
C ARG A 620 -0.38 13.63 -14.70
N PRO A 621 0.56 14.53 -14.33
CA PRO A 621 0.79 14.90 -12.94
C PRO A 621 -0.45 15.45 -12.25
N VAL A 622 -0.59 15.15 -10.96
CA VAL A 622 -1.63 15.68 -10.08
C VAL A 622 -0.99 16.26 -8.83
N THR A 623 -1.45 17.43 -8.40
CA THR A 623 -1.03 18.09 -7.15
C THR A 623 -2.10 17.91 -6.09
N VAL A 624 -1.69 17.44 -4.92
CA VAL A 624 -2.49 17.40 -3.68
C VAL A 624 -2.24 18.70 -2.92
N PRO A 625 -3.26 19.58 -2.77
CA PRO A 625 -3.10 20.88 -2.12
C PRO A 625 -2.70 20.79 -0.65
N GLU A 626 -2.31 21.93 -0.09
CA GLU A 626 -1.92 22.04 1.32
C GLU A 626 -3.05 21.59 2.26
N GLY A 627 -2.70 20.81 3.28
CA GLY A 627 -3.65 20.25 4.26
C GLY A 627 -4.66 19.24 3.68
N VAL A 628 -4.45 18.77 2.44
CA VAL A 628 -5.29 17.77 1.79
C VAL A 628 -4.62 16.40 1.82
N GLU A 629 -5.40 15.36 2.11
CA GLU A 629 -4.97 13.97 1.95
C GLU A 629 -5.68 13.29 0.79
N LEU A 630 -4.93 12.65 -0.11
CA LEU A 630 -5.46 11.70 -1.07
C LEU A 630 -5.46 10.30 -0.44
N ARG A 631 -6.65 9.79 -0.11
CA ARG A 631 -6.82 8.53 0.61
C ARG A 631 -7.47 7.44 -0.24
N GLY A 632 -6.88 6.26 -0.30
CA GLY A 632 -7.46 5.06 -0.88
C GLY A 632 -8.35 4.27 0.09
N SER A 633 -8.88 3.14 -0.37
CA SER A 633 -9.83 2.33 0.40
C SER A 633 -9.21 1.57 1.58
N SER A 634 -7.89 1.39 1.60
CA SER A 634 -7.22 0.62 2.66
C SER A 634 -6.87 1.51 3.85
N SER A 635 -7.34 1.15 5.03
CA SER A 635 -6.98 1.82 6.30
C SER A 635 -5.72 1.25 6.96
N VAL A 636 -5.12 0.23 6.34
CA VAL A 636 -3.91 -0.46 6.79
C VAL A 636 -2.96 -0.69 5.60
N ALA A 637 -1.76 -1.20 5.87
CA ALA A 637 -0.77 -1.50 4.84
C ALA A 637 -1.37 -2.40 3.75
N THR A 638 -1.08 -2.10 2.48
CA THR A 638 -1.66 -2.81 1.34
C THR A 638 -0.65 -2.97 0.20
N ARG A 639 -0.68 -4.11 -0.50
CA ARG A 639 0.13 -4.35 -1.70
C ARG A 639 -0.58 -5.25 -2.72
N GLY A 640 0.06 -5.49 -3.85
CA GLY A 640 -0.38 -6.53 -4.79
C GLY A 640 -0.23 -7.93 -4.18
N GLN A 641 -1.18 -8.84 -4.49
CA GLN A 641 -1.07 -10.25 -4.15
C GLN A 641 -1.61 -11.17 -5.26
N SER A 642 -1.01 -12.35 -5.40
CA SER A 642 -1.37 -13.32 -6.44
C SER A 642 -2.84 -13.73 -6.38
N GLY A 643 -3.52 -13.62 -7.52
CA GLY A 643 -4.88 -14.09 -7.73
C GLY A 643 -6.01 -13.24 -7.13
N TRP A 644 -5.73 -12.28 -6.24
CA TRP A 644 -6.74 -11.44 -5.58
C TRP A 644 -6.18 -10.05 -5.23
N SER A 645 -5.92 -9.20 -6.23
CA SER A 645 -5.55 -7.80 -5.99
C SER A 645 -6.76 -6.88 -6.06
N LYS A 646 -7.07 -6.17 -4.97
CA LYS A 646 -8.20 -5.25 -4.89
C LYS A 646 -7.80 -3.92 -4.21
N GLY A 647 -8.75 -3.15 -3.69
CA GLY A 647 -8.52 -1.82 -3.12
C GLY A 647 -8.24 -0.76 -4.18
N THR A 648 -7.76 0.40 -3.73
CA THR A 648 -7.41 1.53 -4.60
C THR A 648 -6.05 1.32 -5.26
N LEU A 649 -6.03 1.30 -6.59
CA LEU A 649 -4.84 1.18 -7.43
C LEU A 649 -4.79 2.34 -8.43
N ILE A 650 -3.67 3.04 -8.48
CA ILE A 650 -3.34 3.99 -9.53
C ILE A 650 -2.44 3.28 -10.54
N SER A 651 -2.89 3.25 -11.80
CA SER A 651 -2.11 2.75 -12.95
C SER A 651 -1.62 3.94 -13.76
N SER A 652 -0.34 3.94 -14.16
CA SER A 652 0.21 5.05 -14.93
C SER A 652 1.30 4.61 -15.90
N SER A 653 1.34 5.24 -17.07
CA SER A 653 2.51 5.22 -17.96
C SER A 653 3.21 6.59 -17.99
N TYR A 654 2.78 7.54 -17.15
CA TYR A 654 3.33 8.90 -17.13
C TYR A 654 4.82 8.90 -16.82
N GLY A 655 5.58 9.67 -17.60
CA GLY A 655 6.98 9.90 -17.34
C GLY A 655 7.90 8.71 -17.65
N MET A 656 7.42 7.68 -18.33
CA MET A 656 8.28 6.63 -18.88
C MET A 656 9.39 7.23 -19.76
N GLY A 657 10.65 7.05 -19.34
CA GLY A 657 11.83 7.60 -20.01
C GLY A 657 12.20 9.03 -19.62
N LEU A 658 11.42 9.69 -18.75
CA LEU A 658 11.77 10.97 -18.15
C LEU A 658 12.70 10.80 -16.94
N SER A 659 13.32 11.90 -16.53
CA SER A 659 14.29 11.94 -15.43
C SER A 659 13.63 12.09 -14.06
N ALA A 660 14.37 11.77 -13.01
CA ALA A 660 13.92 11.99 -11.63
C ALA A 660 13.65 13.48 -11.30
N SER A 661 14.23 14.43 -12.03
CA SER A 661 14.01 15.88 -11.83
C SER A 661 12.74 16.42 -12.51
N ASP A 662 12.15 15.66 -13.43
CA ASP A 662 10.88 16.04 -14.04
C ASP A 662 9.74 15.99 -13.00
N PRO A 663 8.57 16.59 -13.28
CA PRO A 663 7.44 16.58 -12.36
C PRO A 663 7.05 15.15 -11.94
N ALA A 664 6.75 14.98 -10.65
CA ALA A 664 6.28 13.70 -10.13
C ALA A 664 4.86 13.40 -10.62
N LEU A 665 4.45 12.13 -10.59
CA LEU A 665 3.06 11.77 -10.88
C LEU A 665 2.11 12.41 -9.85
N LEU A 666 2.45 12.34 -8.57
CA LEU A 666 1.78 13.05 -7.48
C LEU A 666 2.73 14.04 -6.83
N THR A 667 2.31 15.30 -6.71
CA THR A 667 3.03 16.34 -5.96
C THR A 667 2.23 16.73 -4.72
N LEU A 668 2.82 16.62 -3.53
CA LEU A 668 2.21 16.97 -2.25
C LEU A 668 2.70 18.36 -1.83
N SER A 669 1.77 19.30 -1.62
CA SER A 669 2.05 20.58 -0.97
C SER A 669 2.31 20.42 0.53
N ALA A 670 2.61 21.50 1.26
CA ALA A 670 2.83 21.43 2.70
C ALA A 670 1.64 20.76 3.44
N HIS A 671 1.90 19.97 4.47
CA HIS A 671 0.89 19.26 5.26
C HIS A 671 -0.05 18.35 4.44
N ALA A 672 0.31 18.04 3.19
CA ALA A 672 -0.47 17.18 2.31
C ALA A 672 0.04 15.74 2.38
N GLY A 673 -0.85 14.79 2.13
CA GLY A 673 -0.51 13.37 2.28
C GLY A 673 -1.18 12.42 1.32
N VAL A 674 -0.64 11.20 1.29
CA VAL A 674 -1.21 10.06 0.57
C VAL A 674 -1.27 8.84 1.47
N ASN A 675 -2.42 8.17 1.50
CA ASN A 675 -2.65 7.02 2.38
C ASN A 675 -3.40 5.88 1.69
N GLY A 676 -2.92 4.64 1.78
CA GLY A 676 -3.70 3.44 1.41
C GLY A 676 -3.88 3.25 -0.09
N ILE A 677 -2.94 3.73 -0.90
CA ILE A 677 -2.97 3.67 -2.37
C ILE A 677 -1.80 2.85 -2.90
N ARG A 678 -2.09 1.99 -3.87
CA ARG A 678 -1.08 1.24 -4.62
C ARG A 678 -0.82 1.93 -5.96
N PHE A 679 0.42 1.92 -6.44
CA PHE A 679 0.86 2.47 -7.71
C PHE A 679 1.50 1.38 -8.56
N VAL A 680 1.14 1.32 -9.84
CA VAL A 680 1.73 0.39 -10.79
C VAL A 680 2.03 1.06 -12.12
N TYR A 681 3.19 0.72 -12.69
CA TYR A 681 3.58 1.06 -14.06
C TYR A 681 3.50 -0.21 -14.91
N PRO A 682 2.33 -0.53 -15.50
CA PRO A 682 2.09 -1.85 -16.07
C PRO A 682 2.96 -2.15 -17.30
N GLU A 683 3.39 -1.13 -18.05
CA GLU A 683 4.30 -1.27 -19.18
C GLU A 683 5.78 -1.36 -18.77
N ASN A 684 6.15 -0.95 -17.55
CA ASN A 684 7.56 -0.82 -17.16
C ASN A 684 8.14 -2.11 -16.59
N GLY A 685 7.95 -3.26 -17.26
CA GLY A 685 8.53 -4.52 -16.80
C GLY A 685 10.07 -4.55 -16.83
N PRO A 686 10.74 -5.54 -16.20
CA PRO A 686 12.21 -5.60 -16.11
C PRO A 686 12.96 -5.57 -17.45
N ALA A 687 12.32 -5.99 -18.55
CA ALA A 687 12.91 -5.89 -19.89
C ALA A 687 13.05 -4.44 -20.40
N ILE A 688 12.24 -3.52 -19.87
CA ILE A 688 12.26 -2.09 -20.17
C ILE A 688 13.01 -1.35 -19.06
N ALA A 689 12.58 -1.53 -17.81
CA ALA A 689 13.16 -0.90 -16.60
C ALA A 689 13.52 0.58 -16.82
N ALA A 690 12.60 1.31 -17.46
CA ALA A 690 12.77 2.72 -17.79
C ALA A 690 12.88 3.53 -16.51
N ALA A 691 13.69 4.60 -16.58
CA ALA A 691 13.61 5.67 -15.61
C ALA A 691 12.21 6.30 -15.66
N THR A 692 11.75 6.74 -14.50
CA THR A 692 10.56 7.58 -14.36
C THR A 692 10.90 8.70 -13.38
N PRO A 693 10.15 9.83 -13.42
CA PRO A 693 10.07 10.74 -12.30
C PRO A 693 9.64 10.00 -11.04
N PHE A 694 9.74 10.66 -9.90
CA PHE A 694 9.18 10.12 -8.67
C PHE A 694 7.67 9.94 -8.81
N VAL A 695 7.15 8.84 -8.25
CA VAL A 695 5.70 8.62 -8.16
C VAL A 695 5.07 9.68 -7.26
N ILE A 696 5.73 9.97 -6.13
CA ILE A 696 5.25 10.94 -5.14
C ILE A 696 6.40 11.89 -4.80
N ARG A 697 6.16 13.20 -4.85
CA ARG A 697 7.10 14.23 -4.40
C ARG A 697 6.46 15.20 -3.43
N GLY A 698 7.12 15.49 -2.32
CA GLY A 698 6.78 16.57 -1.41
C GLY A 698 7.42 17.89 -1.84
N THR A 699 6.74 19.00 -1.56
CA THR A 699 7.22 20.36 -1.88
C THR A 699 7.14 21.33 -0.69
N GLY A 700 6.79 20.82 0.49
CA GLY A 700 6.67 21.59 1.72
C GLY A 700 6.83 20.73 2.96
N SER A 701 6.81 21.36 4.13
CA SER A 701 6.91 20.68 5.42
C SER A 701 5.68 19.81 5.72
N GLY A 702 5.84 18.83 6.60
CA GLY A 702 4.73 18.02 7.12
C GLY A 702 4.07 17.09 6.09
N VAL A 703 4.70 16.87 4.93
CA VAL A 703 4.21 15.90 3.94
C VAL A 703 4.32 14.47 4.45
N TYR A 704 3.38 13.62 4.06
CA TYR A 704 3.39 12.23 4.51
C TYR A 704 2.93 11.20 3.47
N CYS A 705 3.46 9.98 3.58
CA CYS A 705 3.18 8.85 2.71
C CYS A 705 3.00 7.57 3.54
N VAL A 706 1.77 7.05 3.59
CA VAL A 706 1.40 5.98 4.53
C VAL A 706 0.67 4.84 3.82
N ASN A 707 1.00 3.58 4.15
CA ASN A 707 0.33 2.40 3.59
C ASN A 707 0.34 2.35 2.05
N VAL A 708 1.44 2.78 1.43
CA VAL A 708 1.58 2.88 -0.03
C VAL A 708 2.39 1.70 -0.56
N SER A 709 1.99 1.17 -1.72
CA SER A 709 2.82 0.21 -2.45
C SER A 709 3.15 0.71 -3.85
N ILE A 710 4.40 0.57 -4.29
CA ILE A 710 4.88 1.06 -5.59
C ILE A 710 5.54 -0.09 -6.35
N ALA A 711 4.99 -0.42 -7.53
CA ALA A 711 5.52 -1.48 -8.39
C ALA A 711 5.98 -0.92 -9.74
N ALA A 712 7.20 -1.30 -10.14
CA ALA A 712 7.77 -1.03 -11.45
C ALA A 712 7.99 0.47 -11.79
N ALA A 713 8.10 1.33 -10.79
CA ALA A 713 8.53 2.72 -11.00
C ALA A 713 10.06 2.81 -11.10
N GLY A 714 10.58 3.83 -11.80
CA GLY A 714 11.99 4.19 -11.70
C GLY A 714 12.33 4.73 -10.32
N SER A 715 11.60 5.77 -9.89
CA SER A 715 11.77 6.41 -8.58
C SER A 715 10.44 6.45 -7.81
N GLY A 716 10.46 6.17 -6.51
CA GLY A 716 9.27 6.04 -5.65
C GLY A 716 8.84 7.37 -5.02
N VAL A 717 9.36 7.66 -3.82
CA VAL A 717 8.99 8.83 -3.00
C VAL A 717 10.16 9.81 -2.88
N ASP A 718 9.90 11.11 -3.00
CA ASP A 718 10.87 12.20 -2.86
C ASP A 718 10.36 13.27 -1.89
N PHE A 719 10.86 13.24 -0.65
CA PHE A 719 10.66 14.24 0.40
C PHE A 719 11.97 14.99 0.70
N SER A 720 12.81 15.19 -0.32
CA SER A 720 14.03 15.98 -0.19
C SER A 720 13.71 17.39 0.30
N GLY A 721 14.36 17.83 1.38
CA GLY A 721 14.15 19.17 1.96
C GLY A 721 12.77 19.42 2.58
N CYS A 722 12.03 18.36 2.93
CA CYS A 722 10.72 18.48 3.57
C CYS A 722 10.85 18.29 5.08
N ASP A 723 10.87 19.38 5.85
CA ASP A 723 10.89 19.33 7.31
C ASP A 723 9.65 18.60 7.87
N GLY A 724 9.82 17.79 8.92
CA GLY A 724 8.70 17.12 9.55
C GLY A 724 8.04 16.03 8.72
N HIS A 725 8.68 15.53 7.65
CA HIS A 725 8.06 14.53 6.79
C HIS A 725 7.84 13.19 7.51
N PHE A 726 6.85 12.43 7.06
CA PHE A 726 6.49 11.15 7.67
C PHE A 726 6.26 10.06 6.61
N VAL A 727 7.00 8.96 6.68
CA VAL A 727 6.85 7.82 5.76
C VAL A 727 6.60 6.56 6.56
N LYS A 728 5.50 5.86 6.31
CA LYS A 728 5.19 4.61 7.03
C LYS A 728 4.61 3.54 6.13
N LYS A 729 5.12 2.32 6.23
CA LYS A 729 4.60 1.16 5.49
C LYS A 729 4.61 1.35 3.97
N VAL A 730 5.69 1.95 3.44
CA VAL A 730 5.95 1.97 2.00
C VAL A 730 6.56 0.64 1.58
N THR A 731 5.86 -0.10 0.72
CA THR A 731 6.32 -1.38 0.18
C THR A 731 6.56 -1.27 -1.33
N ALA A 732 7.82 -1.36 -1.74
CA ALA A 732 8.24 -0.97 -3.08
C ALA A 732 9.00 -2.06 -3.86
N CYS A 733 8.98 -1.92 -5.18
CA CYS A 733 10.04 -2.41 -6.05
C CYS A 733 10.31 -1.34 -7.10
N CYS A 734 11.14 -0.38 -6.72
CA CYS A 734 11.60 0.71 -7.59
C CYS A 734 12.95 0.34 -8.20
N TYR A 735 13.13 0.69 -9.47
CA TYR A 735 14.36 0.33 -10.17
C TYR A 735 15.58 1.16 -9.72
N ASP A 736 15.40 2.45 -9.42
CA ASP A 736 16.48 3.39 -9.10
C ASP A 736 16.43 3.88 -7.65
N ARG A 737 15.33 4.51 -7.24
CA ARG A 737 15.22 5.16 -5.92
C ARG A 737 13.92 4.75 -5.25
N GLY A 738 14.01 4.17 -4.06
CA GLY A 738 12.84 3.83 -3.26
C GLY A 738 12.23 5.07 -2.61
N VAL A 739 12.91 5.58 -1.59
CA VAL A 739 12.59 6.79 -0.83
C VAL A 739 13.81 7.69 -0.80
N VAL A 740 13.62 8.97 -1.12
CA VAL A 740 14.60 10.04 -0.89
C VAL A 740 13.99 11.03 0.08
N ALA A 741 14.73 11.43 1.11
CA ALA A 741 14.26 12.33 2.15
C ALA A 741 15.37 13.25 2.65
N GLY A 742 14.98 14.37 3.26
CA GLY A 742 15.88 15.35 3.86
C GLY A 742 15.08 16.41 4.62
N GLY A 743 15.73 17.50 5.02
CA GLY A 743 15.12 18.48 5.93
C GLY A 743 15.30 18.08 7.39
N SER A 744 14.60 18.73 8.30
CA SER A 744 14.77 18.56 9.75
C SER A 744 13.60 17.82 10.39
N GLY A 745 13.91 16.90 11.31
CA GLY A 745 12.94 16.10 12.02
C GLY A 745 12.11 15.25 11.06
N GLY A 746 12.70 14.36 10.27
CA GLY A 746 11.95 13.33 9.54
C GLY A 746 11.66 12.10 10.38
N TYR A 747 10.69 11.28 9.96
CA TYR A 747 10.42 9.97 10.55
C TYR A 747 9.98 8.94 9.49
N ILE A 748 10.71 7.83 9.40
CA ILE A 748 10.49 6.76 8.41
C ILE A 748 10.37 5.42 9.12
N GLU A 749 9.27 4.68 8.87
CA GLU A 749 9.00 3.43 9.59
C GLU A 749 8.46 2.29 8.71
N GLY A 750 8.95 1.07 8.95
CA GLY A 750 8.28 -0.17 8.53
C GLY A 750 8.20 -0.34 7.01
N CYS A 751 9.20 0.15 6.29
CA CYS A 751 9.23 0.14 4.83
C CYS A 751 10.06 -1.04 4.31
N LEU A 752 9.62 -1.61 3.18
CA LEU A 752 10.23 -2.79 2.59
C LEU A 752 10.39 -2.65 1.08
N GLN A 753 11.55 -3.02 0.56
CA GLN A 753 11.74 -3.20 -0.87
C GLN A 753 12.01 -4.65 -1.24
N ASN A 754 11.18 -5.21 -2.13
CA ASN A 754 11.35 -6.57 -2.64
C ASN A 754 10.75 -6.75 -4.05
N ALA A 755 11.45 -7.50 -4.90
CA ALA A 755 10.96 -7.95 -6.20
C ALA A 755 9.58 -8.63 -6.15
N THR A 756 9.22 -9.30 -5.05
CA THR A 756 7.90 -9.93 -4.90
C THR A 756 6.76 -8.92 -5.07
N VAL A 757 6.98 -7.62 -4.79
CA VAL A 757 5.98 -6.55 -4.96
C VAL A 757 5.55 -6.43 -6.42
N MET A 758 6.50 -6.60 -7.34
CA MET A 758 6.20 -6.70 -8.77
C MET A 758 5.73 -8.10 -9.18
N MET A 759 6.28 -9.18 -8.63
CA MET A 759 6.00 -10.52 -9.18
C MET A 759 4.67 -11.12 -8.70
N ARG A 760 4.27 -10.83 -7.47
CA ARG A 760 3.10 -11.45 -6.81
C ARG A 760 1.93 -10.48 -6.80
N HIS A 761 1.55 -9.96 -7.95
CA HIS A 761 0.63 -8.82 -8.06
C HIS A 761 -0.80 -9.20 -8.47
N GLY A 762 -1.02 -10.30 -9.20
CA GLY A 762 -2.36 -10.75 -9.59
C GLY A 762 -3.16 -9.80 -10.51
N LEU A 763 -2.48 -8.90 -11.23
CA LEU A 763 -3.10 -7.98 -12.21
C LEU A 763 -3.05 -8.59 -13.62
N ASN A 764 -4.09 -8.39 -14.42
CA ASN A 764 -4.22 -8.99 -15.77
C ASN A 764 -3.83 -8.03 -16.92
N PHE A 765 -3.49 -6.78 -16.62
CA PHE A 765 -3.19 -5.74 -17.60
C PHE A 765 -1.71 -5.31 -17.63
N VAL A 766 -0.85 -5.94 -16.82
CA VAL A 766 0.61 -5.71 -16.90
C VAL A 766 1.18 -6.34 -18.17
N LYS A 767 2.22 -5.74 -18.74
CA LYS A 767 2.79 -6.16 -20.02
C LYS A 767 4.25 -6.55 -19.85
N ASN A 768 4.62 -7.73 -20.35
CA ASN A 768 6.00 -8.21 -20.41
C ASN A 768 6.72 -8.29 -19.04
N TRP A 769 5.96 -8.49 -17.96
CA TRP A 769 6.54 -8.80 -16.66
C TRP A 769 7.06 -10.23 -16.65
N ILE A 770 8.12 -10.47 -15.90
CA ILE A 770 8.78 -11.77 -15.80
C ILE A 770 8.07 -12.64 -14.74
N PRO A 771 8.13 -13.98 -14.84
CA PRO A 771 7.71 -14.84 -13.73
C PRO A 771 8.71 -14.75 -12.56
N GLU A 772 8.25 -15.09 -11.35
CA GLU A 772 9.07 -15.04 -10.14
C GLU A 772 10.36 -15.87 -10.24
N SER A 773 10.32 -16.98 -10.98
CA SER A 773 11.49 -17.84 -11.22
C SER A 773 12.65 -17.15 -11.95
N GLU A 774 12.42 -15.99 -12.59
CA GLU A 774 13.41 -15.25 -13.36
C GLU A 774 13.93 -13.99 -12.64
N VAL A 775 13.47 -13.72 -11.40
CA VAL A 775 13.88 -12.53 -10.63
C VAL A 775 15.39 -12.42 -10.49
N PHE A 776 16.07 -13.51 -10.16
CA PHE A 776 17.52 -13.55 -9.97
C PHE A 776 18.30 -13.26 -11.25
N ASP A 777 17.79 -13.73 -12.40
CA ASP A 777 18.51 -13.66 -13.68
C ASP A 777 18.21 -12.37 -14.44
N LYS A 778 17.02 -11.78 -14.25
CA LYS A 778 16.55 -10.65 -15.07
C LYS A 778 16.31 -9.36 -14.30
N LEU A 779 15.91 -9.42 -13.02
CA LEU A 779 15.59 -8.23 -12.24
C LEU A 779 16.73 -7.82 -11.30
N PHE A 780 17.30 -8.74 -10.52
CA PHE A 780 18.40 -8.41 -9.61
C PHE A 780 19.66 -7.84 -10.27
N PRO A 781 20.05 -8.23 -11.51
CA PRO A 781 21.15 -7.54 -12.19
C PRO A 781 20.90 -6.04 -12.40
N ILE A 782 19.63 -5.64 -12.53
CA ILE A 782 19.22 -4.24 -12.63
C ILE A 782 19.26 -3.59 -11.24
N LEU A 783 18.52 -4.16 -10.28
CA LEU A 783 18.37 -3.58 -8.94
C LEU A 783 19.70 -3.46 -8.19
N ARG A 784 20.56 -4.48 -8.25
CA ARG A 784 21.89 -4.48 -7.59
C ARG A 784 22.89 -3.52 -8.22
N THR A 785 22.60 -2.97 -9.40
CA THR A 785 23.49 -2.02 -10.08
C THR A 785 23.08 -0.57 -9.82
N ARG A 786 21.80 -0.30 -9.55
CA ARG A 786 21.29 1.08 -9.54
C ARG A 786 20.30 1.42 -8.41
N SER A 787 19.71 0.43 -7.73
CA SER A 787 18.62 0.66 -6.78
C SER A 787 19.12 0.99 -5.38
N VAL A 788 18.79 2.17 -4.89
CA VAL A 788 18.97 2.60 -3.49
C VAL A 788 17.60 2.66 -2.82
N PHE A 789 17.41 1.95 -1.70
CA PHE A 789 16.08 1.93 -1.08
C PHE A 789 15.80 3.21 -0.27
N LEU A 790 16.74 3.69 0.53
CA LEU A 790 16.63 4.97 1.25
C LEU A 790 17.83 5.87 0.93
N THR A 791 17.58 7.11 0.56
CA THR A 791 18.57 8.18 0.51
C THR A 791 18.16 9.29 1.47
N LEU A 792 19.03 9.62 2.41
CA LEU A 792 18.92 10.79 3.27
C LEU A 792 19.95 11.82 2.79
N ASP A 793 19.51 12.98 2.31
CA ASP A 793 20.39 14.06 1.85
C ASP A 793 19.99 15.39 2.48
N GLY A 794 20.89 15.97 3.28
CA GLY A 794 20.57 17.15 4.08
C GLY A 794 19.51 16.87 5.16
N ALA A 795 19.49 15.66 5.72
CA ALA A 795 18.58 15.28 6.79
C ALA A 795 19.17 15.65 8.16
N ASN A 796 18.39 16.30 9.02
CA ASN A 796 18.78 16.66 10.39
C ASN A 796 17.76 16.08 11.37
N ASP A 797 18.20 15.45 12.46
CA ASP A 797 17.30 14.84 13.46
C ASP A 797 16.32 13.79 12.84
N GLU A 798 16.82 12.99 11.90
CA GLU A 798 16.06 11.96 11.20
C GLU A 798 15.97 10.67 12.03
N GLN A 799 14.80 10.04 12.06
CA GLN A 799 14.62 8.73 12.68
C GLN A 799 14.09 7.70 11.67
N VAL A 800 14.78 6.57 11.56
CA VAL A 800 14.40 5.44 10.71
C VAL A 800 14.22 4.21 11.60
N LEU A 801 13.05 3.58 11.54
CA LEU A 801 12.71 2.39 12.32
C LEU A 801 12.23 1.24 11.43
N ASN A 802 12.75 0.03 11.64
CA ASN A 802 12.30 -1.19 10.96
C ASN A 802 12.31 -1.03 9.42
N TYR A 803 13.50 -1.00 8.84
CA TYR A 803 13.70 -0.75 7.42
C TYR A 803 14.44 -1.92 6.76
N PHE A 804 13.90 -2.46 5.67
CA PHE A 804 14.44 -3.67 5.03
C PHE A 804 14.48 -3.58 3.50
N ALA A 805 15.54 -4.10 2.87
CA ALA A 805 15.56 -4.29 1.43
C ALA A 805 16.15 -5.64 0.98
N TYR A 806 15.57 -6.18 -0.08
CA TYR A 806 16.00 -7.41 -0.75
C TYR A 806 16.48 -7.15 -2.18
N GLY A 807 17.71 -7.57 -2.49
CA GLY A 807 18.19 -7.59 -3.88
C GLY A 807 18.56 -6.21 -4.46
N VAL A 808 18.87 -5.22 -3.62
CA VAL A 808 19.18 -3.83 -4.02
C VAL A 808 20.69 -3.57 -4.11
N MET A 809 21.10 -2.42 -4.67
CA MET A 809 22.52 -2.02 -4.68
C MET A 809 22.98 -1.60 -3.28
N THR A 810 22.19 -0.77 -2.59
CA THR A 810 22.47 -0.27 -1.24
C THR A 810 21.14 -0.04 -0.54
N VAL A 811 21.07 -0.33 0.77
CA VAL A 811 19.83 -0.16 1.53
C VAL A 811 19.66 1.30 1.94
N LEU A 812 20.72 1.91 2.46
CA LEU A 812 20.71 3.27 2.97
C LEU A 812 21.92 4.06 2.45
N GLU A 813 21.67 5.23 1.86
CA GLU A 813 22.68 6.24 1.58
C GLU A 813 22.39 7.49 2.42
N VAL A 814 23.37 8.01 3.14
CA VAL A 814 23.26 9.21 3.99
C VAL A 814 24.31 10.21 3.55
N ARG A 815 23.91 11.45 3.27
CA ARG A 815 24.79 12.50 2.75
C ARG A 815 24.46 13.83 3.41
N ASN A 816 25.49 14.61 3.76
CA ASN A 816 25.33 15.96 4.31
C ASN A 816 24.31 16.04 5.46
N SER A 817 24.20 14.98 6.27
CA SER A 817 23.11 14.81 7.25
C SER A 817 23.64 14.76 8.67
N GLU A 818 22.89 15.29 9.63
CA GLU A 818 23.29 15.34 11.03
C GLU A 818 22.26 14.66 11.95
N ASN A 819 22.74 13.99 13.00
CA ASN A 819 21.89 13.33 14.00
C ASN A 819 20.86 12.35 13.40
N VAL A 820 21.31 11.49 12.49
CA VAL A 820 20.47 10.41 11.92
C VAL A 820 20.48 9.21 12.87
N LEU A 821 19.31 8.77 13.31
CA LEU A 821 19.13 7.53 14.08
C LEU A 821 18.43 6.48 13.22
N VAL A 822 19.05 5.30 13.11
CA VAL A 822 18.46 4.14 12.45
C VAL A 822 18.38 2.99 13.44
N VAL A 823 17.19 2.40 13.61
CA VAL A 823 16.95 1.26 14.50
C VAL A 823 16.32 0.11 13.73
N ASN A 824 16.94 -1.07 13.79
CA ASN A 824 16.61 -2.27 13.01
C ASN A 824 16.69 -2.02 11.49
N LEU A 825 17.87 -2.28 10.94
CA LEU A 825 18.14 -2.16 9.50
C LEU A 825 18.57 -3.50 8.91
N GLY A 826 17.79 -4.02 7.97
CA GLY A 826 18.09 -5.28 7.30
C GLY A 826 18.40 -5.13 5.81
N GLY A 827 19.39 -5.88 5.34
CA GLY A 827 19.71 -5.98 3.91
C GLY A 827 20.04 -7.40 3.50
N ASP A 828 19.24 -7.98 2.62
CA ASP A 828 19.49 -9.31 2.10
C ASP A 828 19.77 -9.26 0.59
N ASN A 829 20.75 -10.07 0.17
CA ASN A 829 21.05 -10.30 -1.23
C ASN A 829 21.49 -9.01 -1.94
N ILE A 830 22.20 -8.10 -1.27
CA ILE A 830 22.64 -6.81 -1.83
C ILE A 830 23.85 -6.92 -2.79
N GLY A 831 24.56 -8.04 -2.74
CA GLY A 831 25.71 -8.37 -3.60
C GLY A 831 27.03 -8.33 -2.84
N ASP A 832 28.00 -9.16 -3.24
CA ASP A 832 29.19 -9.46 -2.44
C ASP A 832 30.09 -8.26 -2.08
N LYS A 833 29.99 -7.15 -2.81
CA LYS A 833 30.79 -5.93 -2.61
C LYS A 833 29.95 -4.69 -2.32
N ALA A 834 28.63 -4.82 -2.33
CA ALA A 834 27.73 -3.72 -2.08
C ALA A 834 27.77 -3.34 -0.60
N PRO A 835 27.83 -2.04 -0.26
CA PRO A 835 27.63 -1.61 1.11
C PRO A 835 26.14 -1.68 1.48
N LEU A 836 25.84 -2.14 2.70
CA LEU A 836 24.53 -1.96 3.31
C LEU A 836 24.22 -0.46 3.46
N ILE A 837 25.22 0.30 3.92
CA ILE A 837 25.14 1.75 4.15
C ILE A 837 26.27 2.50 3.43
N ARG A 838 25.94 3.58 2.71
CA ARG A 838 26.92 4.59 2.32
C ARG A 838 26.72 5.86 3.11
N ALA A 839 27.79 6.41 3.66
CA ALA A 839 27.77 7.69 4.36
C ALA A 839 28.76 8.67 3.72
N ASP A 840 28.35 9.91 3.52
CA ASP A 840 29.23 11.00 3.08
C ASP A 840 28.99 12.24 3.93
N SER A 841 30.04 12.75 4.57
CA SER A 841 30.00 14.01 5.32
C SER A 841 28.78 14.11 6.25
N SER A 842 28.56 13.07 7.07
CA SER A 842 27.32 12.89 7.86
C SER A 842 27.57 12.34 9.26
N SER A 843 26.62 12.57 10.19
CA SER A 843 26.58 11.88 11.49
C SER A 843 25.39 10.94 11.63
N LEU A 844 25.65 9.68 12.01
CA LEU A 844 24.63 8.64 12.13
C LEU A 844 24.91 7.61 13.22
N ALA A 845 23.86 7.20 13.92
CA ALA A 845 23.85 6.05 14.82
C ALA A 845 22.92 4.96 14.27
N VAL A 846 23.44 3.76 14.12
CA VAL A 846 22.70 2.58 13.63
C VAL A 846 22.66 1.55 14.74
N VAL A 847 21.48 1.27 15.26
CA VAL A 847 21.23 0.29 16.32
C VAL A 847 20.56 -0.94 15.70
N ASN A 848 21.28 -2.06 15.73
CA ASN A 848 20.96 -3.29 15.00
C ASN A 848 21.03 -3.09 13.48
N ALA A 849 21.96 -3.80 12.86
CA ALA A 849 22.11 -3.84 11.41
C ALA A 849 22.40 -5.27 10.98
N GLN A 850 21.41 -5.95 10.40
CA GLN A 850 21.58 -7.30 9.89
C GLN A 850 21.81 -7.30 8.38
N ARG A 851 22.69 -8.18 7.89
CA ARG A 851 22.82 -8.40 6.44
C ARG A 851 23.21 -9.81 5.99
N TYR A 852 22.79 -10.16 4.78
CA TYR A 852 23.28 -11.31 4.02
C TYR A 852 24.10 -10.80 2.84
N ASN A 853 25.41 -11.10 2.85
CA ASN A 853 26.44 -10.62 1.91
C ASN A 853 26.70 -9.10 1.96
N GLY A 854 27.63 -8.63 1.11
CA GLY A 854 28.07 -7.24 1.09
C GLY A 854 28.93 -6.83 2.28
N VAL A 855 29.29 -5.55 2.32
CA VAL A 855 30.04 -4.92 3.42
C VAL A 855 29.09 -4.07 4.27
N LEU A 856 29.44 -3.86 5.54
CA LEU A 856 28.58 -3.10 6.46
C LEU A 856 28.39 -1.65 5.99
N TYR A 857 29.49 -0.99 5.63
CA TYR A 857 29.43 0.40 5.20
C TYR A 857 30.56 0.78 4.24
N GLU A 858 30.35 1.89 3.55
CA GLU A 858 31.34 2.64 2.78
C GLU A 858 31.21 4.12 3.17
N THR A 859 32.33 4.80 3.43
CA THR A 859 32.33 6.19 3.87
C THR A 859 33.17 7.08 2.95
N ALA A 860 32.73 8.33 2.80
CA ALA A 860 33.45 9.42 2.15
C ALA A 860 33.32 10.70 3.00
N GLY A 861 34.22 11.66 2.79
CA GLY A 861 34.22 12.91 3.55
C GLY A 861 34.41 12.72 5.06
N ASP A 862 33.97 13.70 5.83
CA ASP A 862 34.07 13.71 7.30
C ASP A 862 32.79 13.11 7.91
N CYS A 863 32.81 11.81 8.22
CA CYS A 863 31.67 11.12 8.85
C CYS A 863 31.92 10.82 10.33
N ASP A 864 30.90 11.00 11.16
CA ASP A 864 30.84 10.48 12.54
C ASP A 864 29.77 9.40 12.64
N PHE A 865 30.18 8.14 12.74
CA PHE A 865 29.25 7.02 12.71
C PHE A 865 29.44 6.06 13.87
N SER A 866 28.31 5.55 14.35
CA SER A 866 28.28 4.47 15.33
C SER A 866 27.36 3.34 14.84
N PHE A 867 27.91 2.13 14.74
CA PHE A 867 27.19 0.89 14.46
C PHE A 867 27.18 0.03 15.72
N TYR A 868 26.00 -0.15 16.27
CA TYR A 868 25.76 -1.02 17.41
C TYR A 868 25.09 -2.30 16.91
N ASN A 869 25.56 -3.44 17.40
CA ASN A 869 24.98 -4.74 17.06
C ASN A 869 24.96 -5.08 15.54
N PRO A 870 25.99 -4.79 14.71
CA PRO A 870 25.98 -5.27 13.33
C PRO A 870 26.11 -6.80 13.29
N LEU A 871 25.36 -7.48 12.41
CA LEU A 871 25.37 -8.93 12.31
C LEU A 871 25.30 -9.37 10.84
N THR A 872 26.27 -10.16 10.41
CA THR A 872 26.31 -10.71 9.04
C THR A 872 26.11 -12.20 9.05
N ILE A 873 25.48 -12.75 8.01
CA ILE A 873 25.61 -14.19 7.77
C ILE A 873 27.08 -14.59 7.67
N GLY A 874 27.48 -15.65 8.37
CA GLY A 874 28.85 -16.18 8.27
C GLY A 874 29.92 -15.29 8.92
N ASN A 875 29.57 -14.12 9.44
CA ASN A 875 30.42 -13.29 10.30
C ASN A 875 29.64 -12.76 11.51
N ILE A 876 29.24 -13.69 12.38
CA ILE A 876 28.53 -13.39 13.63
C ILE A 876 29.37 -12.60 14.65
N ARG A 877 30.67 -12.39 14.38
CA ARG A 877 31.62 -11.69 15.28
C ARG A 877 31.95 -10.28 14.84
N GLU A 878 31.21 -9.73 13.88
CA GLU A 878 31.35 -8.33 13.49
C GLU A 878 31.26 -7.42 14.72
N LYS A 879 32.19 -6.46 14.83
CA LYS A 879 32.38 -5.64 16.02
C LYS A 879 31.45 -4.43 16.01
N ASN A 880 31.19 -3.87 17.20
CA ASN A 880 30.62 -2.53 17.25
C ASN A 880 31.65 -1.54 16.72
N LEU A 881 31.16 -0.48 16.09
CA LEU A 881 31.96 0.66 15.69
C LEU A 881 31.35 1.87 16.39
N ILE A 882 32.10 2.61 17.19
CA ILE A 882 31.58 3.75 17.94
C ILE A 882 32.50 4.92 17.65
N HIS A 883 31.97 5.98 17.02
CA HIS A 883 32.78 7.09 16.50
C HIS A 883 33.97 6.60 15.64
N GLY A 884 33.74 5.58 14.82
CA GLY A 884 34.76 4.95 13.97
C GLY A 884 35.75 4.00 14.67
N GLU A 885 35.70 3.85 16.00
CA GLU A 885 36.56 2.94 16.75
C GLU A 885 35.93 1.55 16.94
N GLU A 886 36.72 0.48 16.80
CA GLU A 886 36.25 -0.90 16.93
C GLU A 886 36.15 -1.38 18.39
N PHE A 887 34.96 -1.80 18.80
CA PHE A 887 34.71 -2.40 20.12
C PHE A 887 34.34 -3.88 19.99
N SER A 888 35.10 -4.73 20.69
CA SER A 888 34.91 -6.18 20.63
C SER A 888 33.84 -6.66 21.60
N PHE A 889 33.14 -7.71 21.20
CA PHE A 889 32.17 -8.39 22.03
C PHE A 889 32.86 -9.32 23.04
N GLY A 890 32.49 -9.19 24.31
CA GLY A 890 32.91 -10.07 25.40
C GLY A 890 31.81 -11.03 25.84
N PRO A 891 32.16 -12.13 26.53
CA PRO A 891 31.15 -12.92 27.24
C PRO A 891 30.53 -12.06 28.36
N VAL A 892 29.24 -12.27 28.65
CA VAL A 892 28.51 -11.51 29.69
C VAL A 892 29.08 -11.81 31.09
N ASN A 893 29.42 -13.07 31.34
CA ASN A 893 30.14 -13.53 32.51
C ASN A 893 31.51 -13.98 32.01
N GLY A 894 32.61 -13.43 32.56
CA GLY A 894 33.99 -13.47 32.05
C GLY A 894 34.68 -14.83 31.87
N ASP A 895 34.00 -15.84 31.33
CA ASP A 895 34.50 -17.17 30.97
C ASP A 895 35.06 -17.27 29.54
#